data_AF-A0A365N6M2-F1
#
_entry.id   AF-A0A365N6M2-F1
#
_cell.length_a   1.000
_cell.length_b   1.000
_cell.length_c   1.000
_cell.angle_alpha   90.00
_cell.angle_beta   90.00
_cell.angle_gamma   90.00
#
_symmetry.space_group_name_H-M   'P 1'
#
loop_
_entity.id
_entity.type
_entity.pdbx_description
1 polymer ?
#
loop_
_entity_poly.entity_id
_entity_poly.type
_entity_poly.pdbx_seq_one_letter_code
_entity_poly.pdbx_strand_id
1 'polypeptide(L)'
;MAGRIRQPVDEAALEKYISEHVPTIKTPIDLKQFGFGQSNPTYQITASDGQRFVMRKKPPGKLLSKTAHKVEREYRIMHALEDTDVAVPKAYCLCEDDSVIGTPFYIMEFLDGRIFEDFTMPGVQPADREAMWRDAVMTLARFHAVDYKKVGLEKFGKPSGFYSRQINTWVTICGSQEKAVDIETKEPVGKLPHFEETVRFFKNERLQPKDRATLVHGDYKIDNLVFHKTEPRVIGILDWEMSTVGHPLSDICNFLINFYSAKSPGATPYDVSGFLPGKTPGLPQPGKILEWYTEESGYDPRSEVPWGMSFSIWKLAGVCQGIAARYALRQASSEKAKHFAVTRGSLAKFAWALAKEAGADETGTKLHLPVYTNIHRIRRDIISVVEDYLSLAQLQDLRINVTVVRPLVDKFYGLNDISIIYCLLVNRAQFLEEQSHLNNRHNVNFTRATLCELIATRILRRFGEVHDDGHDGLLLLAHILVAGFEPFQNAPEEIRDEAERTTSWVDYKTLPSLEVAIVTESKHFLSSATCQKVVNAIYEGRIVYTPSTFWDIIPDHYKLKPISIYDPRESPLLNQYRLIVPRTRNVLESIQFATLLTLYVAVMVLRRKNRYGPTEAAFSIFAFGWGLDQFATILAHGWNVYTQNLWSFLDVAFVLIYWVYLVLRFLGWKLGDANLDEQAFDVLALAAPVLVPRLAFNLLSDNLVFLSLRSMMADFFFLTALSAWCFLGFLLSLLWLGEGAHPILTISKWMIYIWFGLDGTGIHRSTEFHWLLGPSVMVAFAFLGNTLFLTILVSMLSNTFSNISSNAIAEISFRRAVLTLEGVKADAVFAYQPPFNILAVFLFIPLKFVVSPRWFHKIHVTAVKILNLPLLLIIAVAERRLLWPSREIEDPTEIKSPPPTKSQFWKKWRLTVHRDLRAVFQVPPPDTVHDDIAVDDDLTHHLIRRQFTRNATNDIEPRNLHNTSRPDPGARRPSRRDSMFPGIPPQKLRGSFSENDMFEGTTDRLANMEKAIRRMEAMLSRLVPSVEDAISDDELEQSGTLRGDNTAESSFRGLADRDS
;
A
#
# COMPACT_ATOMS: atom_id res chain seq x y z
N MET A 1 -30.76 -54.67 9.15
CA MET A 1 -29.77 -53.69 9.68
C MET A 1 -29.65 -53.73 11.21
N ALA A 2 -30.71 -54.02 11.97
CA ALA A 2 -30.61 -54.23 13.42
C ALA A 2 -30.24 -55.68 13.75
N GLY A 3 -29.31 -55.88 14.68
CA GLY A 3 -28.76 -57.18 15.07
C GLY A 3 -28.50 -57.28 16.57
N ARG A 4 -27.56 -58.13 16.96
CA ARG A 4 -27.22 -58.37 18.37
C ARG A 4 -26.83 -57.07 19.08
N ILE A 5 -27.34 -56.89 20.31
CA ILE A 5 -26.99 -55.78 21.18
C ILE A 5 -25.50 -55.88 21.56
N ARG A 6 -24.73 -54.85 21.20
CA ARG A 6 -23.30 -54.69 21.53
C ARG A 6 -23.11 -53.92 22.82
N GLN A 7 -24.02 -53.01 23.13
CA GLN A 7 -24.03 -52.22 24.36
C GLN A 7 -25.29 -52.57 25.17
N PRO A 8 -25.16 -53.32 26.28
CA PRO A 8 -26.30 -53.83 27.03
C PRO A 8 -27.15 -52.69 27.62
N VAL A 9 -28.45 -52.92 27.67
CA VAL A 9 -29.49 -52.03 28.20
C VAL A 9 -30.33 -52.87 29.17
N ASP A 10 -30.71 -52.29 30.31
CA ASP A 10 -31.67 -52.94 31.22
C ASP A 10 -33.08 -52.87 30.61
N GLU A 11 -33.49 -53.95 29.94
CA GLU A 11 -34.77 -54.01 29.23
C GLU A 11 -35.97 -53.89 30.18
N ALA A 12 -35.89 -54.45 31.40
CA ALA A 12 -36.98 -54.38 32.36
C ALA A 12 -37.20 -52.95 32.89
N ALA A 13 -36.10 -52.24 33.18
CA ALA A 13 -36.17 -50.83 33.57
C ALA A 13 -36.70 -49.94 32.44
N LEU A 14 -36.29 -50.21 31.19
CA LEU A 14 -36.77 -49.52 30.00
C LEU A 14 -38.26 -49.77 29.74
N GLU A 15 -38.74 -51.01 29.84
CA GLU A 15 -40.15 -51.37 29.68
C GLU A 15 -41.04 -50.69 30.71
N LYS A 16 -40.59 -50.61 31.97
CA LYS A 16 -41.28 -49.87 33.02
C LYS A 16 -41.41 -48.39 32.67
N TYR A 17 -40.30 -47.76 32.28
CA TYR A 17 -40.29 -46.36 31.88
C TYR A 17 -41.23 -46.09 30.69
N ILE A 18 -41.18 -46.94 29.66
CA ILE A 18 -42.03 -46.85 28.47
C ILE A 18 -43.51 -46.96 28.84
N SER A 19 -43.87 -47.92 29.69
CA SER A 19 -45.27 -48.12 30.10
C SER A 19 -45.84 -46.90 30.84
N GLU A 20 -45.00 -46.17 31.58
CA GLU A 20 -45.39 -44.97 32.33
C GLU A 20 -45.39 -43.69 31.46
N HIS A 21 -44.42 -43.52 30.57
CA HIS A 21 -44.16 -42.24 29.87
C HIS A 21 -44.53 -42.24 28.38
N VAL A 22 -44.62 -43.40 27.73
CA VAL A 22 -44.93 -43.53 26.30
C VAL A 22 -45.94 -44.66 26.07
N PRO A 23 -47.20 -44.48 26.52
CA PRO A 23 -48.22 -45.54 26.48
C PRO A 23 -48.60 -46.03 25.06
N THR A 24 -48.16 -45.31 24.03
CA THR A 24 -48.26 -45.70 22.62
C THR A 24 -47.42 -46.95 22.31
N ILE A 25 -46.29 -47.16 22.99
CA ILE A 25 -45.43 -48.33 22.79
C ILE A 25 -45.91 -49.44 23.72
N LYS A 26 -46.40 -50.55 23.15
CA LYS A 26 -46.92 -51.68 23.92
C LYS A 26 -45.79 -52.61 24.36
N THR A 27 -45.72 -52.89 25.66
CA THR A 27 -44.81 -53.86 26.26
C THR A 27 -45.41 -55.27 26.23
N PRO A 28 -44.60 -56.36 26.32
CA PRO A 28 -43.13 -56.39 26.33
C PRO A 28 -42.53 -55.96 24.97
N ILE A 29 -41.28 -55.51 24.97
CA ILE A 29 -40.56 -55.03 23.77
C ILE A 29 -39.48 -56.01 23.31
N ASP A 30 -39.19 -56.04 22.00
CA ASP A 30 -37.98 -56.67 21.43
C ASP A 30 -36.99 -55.59 21.01
N LEU A 31 -35.79 -55.60 21.62
CA LEU A 31 -34.74 -54.60 21.40
C LEU A 31 -33.61 -55.16 20.52
N LYS A 32 -33.28 -54.46 19.44
CA LYS A 32 -32.15 -54.79 18.56
C LYS A 32 -31.29 -53.57 18.31
N GLN A 33 -29.97 -53.71 18.22
CA GLN A 33 -29.10 -52.56 17.96
C GLN A 33 -28.81 -52.42 16.46
N PHE A 34 -28.87 -51.19 15.92
CA PHE A 34 -28.48 -50.94 14.54
C PHE A 34 -26.98 -51.15 14.35
N GLY A 35 -26.60 -51.73 13.20
CA GLY A 35 -25.20 -51.91 12.79
C GLY A 35 -24.49 -50.60 12.43
N PHE A 36 -25.24 -49.63 11.92
CA PHE A 36 -24.80 -48.33 11.39
C PHE A 36 -25.24 -47.16 12.31
N GLY A 37 -24.53 -46.02 12.26
CA GLY A 37 -24.70 -44.87 13.16
C GLY A 37 -23.69 -44.88 14.32
N GLN A 38 -22.47 -44.36 14.09
CA GLN A 38 -21.33 -44.56 14.99
C GLN A 38 -21.23 -43.60 16.18
N SER A 39 -21.84 -42.40 16.13
CA SER A 39 -21.70 -41.41 17.21
C SER A 39 -22.47 -41.80 18.47
N ASN A 40 -23.78 -42.07 18.35
CA ASN A 40 -24.66 -42.41 19.48
C ASN A 40 -25.30 -43.79 19.28
N PRO A 41 -25.20 -44.72 20.26
CA PRO A 41 -25.85 -46.03 20.20
C PRO A 41 -27.34 -45.92 19.87
N THR A 42 -27.74 -46.59 18.79
CA THR A 42 -29.10 -46.53 18.25
C THR A 42 -29.71 -47.94 18.21
N TYR A 43 -30.95 -48.07 18.69
CA TYR A 43 -31.65 -49.33 18.86
C TYR A 43 -33.02 -49.26 18.19
N GLN A 44 -33.44 -50.36 17.59
CA GLN A 44 -34.81 -50.60 17.16
C GLN A 44 -35.57 -51.22 18.32
N ILE A 45 -36.69 -50.61 18.70
CA ILE A 45 -37.68 -51.17 19.61
C ILE A 45 -38.80 -51.74 18.74
N THR A 46 -39.20 -52.99 19.00
CA THR A 46 -40.40 -53.59 18.41
C THR A 46 -41.40 -53.82 19.53
N ALA A 47 -42.53 -53.12 19.50
CA ALA A 47 -43.60 -53.26 20.47
C ALA A 47 -44.34 -54.60 20.29
N SER A 48 -45.11 -55.01 21.30
CA SER A 48 -45.88 -56.27 21.27
C SER A 48 -46.97 -56.32 20.20
N ASP A 49 -47.42 -55.16 19.71
CA ASP A 49 -48.35 -55.03 18.57
C ASP A 49 -47.63 -55.02 17.20
N GLY A 50 -46.31 -55.18 17.17
CA GLY A 50 -45.49 -55.20 15.97
C GLY A 50 -45.05 -53.82 15.46
N GLN A 51 -45.46 -52.72 16.10
CA GLN A 51 -44.99 -51.37 15.74
C GLN A 51 -43.51 -51.21 16.07
N ARG A 52 -42.79 -50.46 15.22
CA ARG A 52 -41.35 -50.22 15.36
C ARG A 52 -41.07 -48.79 15.77
N PHE A 53 -40.10 -48.61 16.64
CA PHE A 53 -39.61 -47.33 17.13
C PHE A 53 -38.08 -47.34 17.15
N VAL A 54 -37.48 -46.16 17.31
CA VAL A 54 -36.02 -46.02 17.43
C VAL A 54 -35.67 -45.36 18.75
N MET A 55 -34.80 -46.00 19.53
CA MET A 55 -34.20 -45.40 20.71
C MET A 55 -32.76 -45.00 20.43
N ARG A 56 -32.39 -43.76 20.74
CA ARG A 56 -31.01 -43.27 20.64
C ARG A 56 -30.55 -42.85 22.02
N LYS A 57 -29.41 -43.37 22.48
CA LYS A 57 -28.86 -43.08 23.83
C LYS A 57 -27.43 -42.57 23.75
N LYS A 58 -26.96 -41.91 24.81
CA LYS A 58 -25.55 -41.53 24.90
C LYS A 58 -24.62 -42.74 25.03
N PRO A 59 -23.38 -42.66 24.52
CA PRO A 59 -22.36 -43.66 24.81
C PRO A 59 -22.11 -43.78 26.32
N PRO A 60 -21.86 -44.98 26.85
CA PRO A 60 -21.53 -45.17 28.26
C PRO A 60 -20.14 -44.59 28.59
N GLY A 61 -19.95 -44.11 29.81
CA GLY A 61 -18.67 -43.64 30.34
C GLY A 61 -18.45 -42.12 30.27
N LYS A 62 -17.27 -41.67 30.74
CA LYS A 62 -16.91 -40.25 30.80
C LYS A 62 -16.58 -39.73 29.40
N LEU A 63 -17.48 -38.95 28.82
CA LEU A 63 -17.32 -38.37 27.49
C LEU A 63 -16.09 -37.42 27.43
N LEU A 64 -15.28 -37.57 26.38
CA LEU A 64 -14.06 -36.77 26.15
C LEU A 64 -14.34 -35.27 25.91
N SER A 65 -15.55 -34.94 25.45
CA SER A 65 -15.97 -33.57 25.20
C SER A 65 -17.37 -33.33 25.77
N LYS A 66 -17.52 -32.23 26.52
CA LYS A 66 -18.83 -31.75 27.03
C LYS A 66 -19.78 -31.27 25.93
N THR A 67 -19.30 -31.11 24.69
CA THR A 67 -20.09 -30.62 23.55
C THR A 67 -20.49 -31.70 22.55
N ALA A 68 -19.93 -32.90 22.64
CA ALA A 68 -20.28 -34.04 21.78
C ALA A 68 -21.40 -34.90 22.40
N HIS A 69 -22.08 -35.72 21.59
CA HIS A 69 -23.08 -36.72 22.04
C HIS A 69 -24.27 -36.13 22.84
N LYS A 70 -24.80 -34.98 22.41
CA LYS A 70 -25.95 -34.33 23.04
C LYS A 70 -27.27 -34.82 22.45
N VAL A 71 -27.70 -36.01 22.87
CA VAL A 71 -28.99 -36.59 22.43
C VAL A 71 -30.19 -35.71 22.81
N GLU A 72 -30.09 -34.91 23.86
CA GLU A 72 -31.12 -33.92 24.25
C GLU A 72 -31.30 -32.83 23.19
N ARG A 73 -30.19 -32.45 22.53
CA ARG A 73 -30.20 -31.44 21.47
C ARG A 73 -30.92 -31.95 20.24
N GLU A 74 -30.67 -33.21 19.87
CA GLU A 74 -31.35 -33.89 18.77
C GLU A 74 -32.86 -33.99 19.03
N TYR A 75 -33.25 -34.47 20.22
CA TYR A 75 -34.66 -34.51 20.63
C TYR A 75 -35.32 -33.14 20.53
N ARG A 76 -34.66 -32.11 21.08
CA ARG A 76 -35.21 -30.75 21.14
C ARG A 76 -35.50 -30.16 19.75
N ILE A 77 -34.63 -30.38 18.77
CA ILE A 77 -34.87 -29.86 17.41
C ILE A 77 -35.94 -30.67 16.68
N MET A 78 -35.95 -31.99 16.79
CA MET A 78 -36.98 -32.82 16.16
C MET A 78 -38.37 -32.52 16.75
N HIS A 79 -38.46 -32.44 18.08
CA HIS A 79 -39.73 -32.12 18.75
C HIS A 79 -40.23 -30.71 18.39
N ALA A 80 -39.33 -29.73 18.24
CA ALA A 80 -39.70 -28.37 17.83
C ALA A 80 -40.16 -28.28 16.35
N LEU A 81 -39.73 -29.21 15.51
CA LEU A 81 -40.05 -29.22 14.08
C LEU A 81 -41.26 -30.11 13.74
N GLU A 82 -41.81 -30.85 14.71
CA GLU A 82 -42.91 -31.82 14.50
C GLU A 82 -44.15 -31.19 13.86
N ASP A 83 -44.48 -29.95 14.21
CA ASP A 83 -45.64 -29.20 13.68
C ASP A 83 -45.29 -28.32 12.47
N THR A 84 -44.17 -28.58 11.78
CA THR A 84 -43.71 -27.82 10.61
C THR A 84 -43.69 -28.69 9.34
N ASP A 85 -43.51 -28.07 8.17
CA ASP A 85 -43.37 -28.79 6.90
C ASP A 85 -42.00 -29.49 6.71
N VAL A 86 -41.17 -29.53 7.76
CA VAL A 86 -39.87 -30.19 7.72
C VAL A 86 -40.04 -31.67 8.04
N ALA A 87 -39.56 -32.54 7.16
CA ALA A 87 -39.60 -33.98 7.36
C ALA A 87 -38.66 -34.40 8.52
N VAL A 88 -39.22 -34.58 9.72
CA VAL A 88 -38.53 -35.13 10.90
C VAL A 88 -39.32 -36.30 11.48
N PRO A 89 -38.66 -37.30 12.08
CA PRO A 89 -39.38 -38.35 12.79
C PRO A 89 -40.04 -37.78 14.05
N LYS A 90 -41.25 -38.25 14.37
CA LYS A 90 -41.93 -37.88 15.61
C LYS A 90 -41.10 -38.28 16.83
N ALA A 91 -40.86 -37.34 17.75
CA ALA A 91 -40.10 -37.57 18.97
C ALA A 91 -41.05 -37.85 20.15
N TYR A 92 -41.04 -39.09 20.65
CA TYR A 92 -42.02 -39.54 21.66
C TYR A 92 -41.65 -39.13 23.10
N CYS A 93 -40.38 -39.28 23.49
CA CYS A 93 -39.93 -38.90 24.83
C CYS A 93 -38.43 -38.63 24.89
N LEU A 94 -38.00 -37.83 25.87
CA LEU A 94 -36.62 -37.68 26.31
C LEU A 94 -36.52 -38.08 27.78
N CYS A 95 -35.57 -38.96 28.11
CA CYS A 95 -35.20 -39.33 29.48
C CYS A 95 -33.79 -38.81 29.76
N GLU A 96 -33.67 -37.85 30.68
CA GLU A 96 -32.38 -37.34 31.18
C GLU A 96 -31.95 -38.03 32.50
N ASP A 97 -32.79 -38.91 33.05
CA ASP A 97 -32.46 -39.67 34.26
C ASP A 97 -31.58 -40.88 33.92
N ASP A 98 -30.29 -40.75 34.28
CA ASP A 98 -29.29 -41.81 34.12
C ASP A 98 -29.64 -43.07 34.93
N SER A 99 -30.52 -43.00 35.94
CA SER A 99 -30.89 -44.16 36.75
C SER A 99 -31.72 -45.21 36.00
N VAL A 100 -32.36 -44.84 34.87
CA VAL A 100 -33.25 -45.75 34.12
C VAL A 100 -32.46 -46.78 33.31
N ILE A 101 -31.55 -46.35 32.43
CA ILE A 101 -30.73 -47.24 31.60
C ILE A 101 -29.23 -46.87 31.59
N GLY A 102 -28.78 -46.11 32.59
CA GLY A 102 -27.37 -45.72 32.78
C GLY A 102 -26.91 -44.48 32.01
N THR A 103 -27.69 -43.99 31.04
CA THR A 103 -27.36 -42.81 30.22
C THR A 103 -28.63 -42.17 29.67
N PRO A 104 -28.63 -40.85 29.33
CA PRO A 104 -29.79 -40.20 28.73
C PRO A 104 -30.11 -40.80 27.37
N PHE A 105 -31.40 -40.86 27.04
CA PHE A 105 -31.91 -41.40 25.79
C PHE A 105 -33.19 -40.71 25.36
N TYR A 106 -33.52 -40.82 24.07
CA TYR A 106 -34.85 -40.47 23.56
C TYR A 106 -35.39 -41.58 22.66
N ILE A 107 -36.71 -41.61 22.52
CA ILE A 107 -37.41 -42.52 21.61
C ILE A 107 -38.09 -41.69 20.52
N MET A 108 -37.96 -42.13 19.27
CA MET A 108 -38.56 -41.52 18.09
C MET A 108 -39.22 -42.56 17.18
N GLU A 109 -39.97 -42.07 16.20
CA GLU A 109 -40.59 -42.86 15.16
C GLU A 109 -39.59 -43.67 14.33
N PHE A 110 -39.95 -44.89 13.98
CA PHE A 110 -39.22 -45.66 12.96
C PHE A 110 -39.75 -45.28 11.57
N LEU A 111 -38.94 -44.53 10.81
CA LEU A 111 -39.25 -44.21 9.43
C LEU A 111 -38.88 -45.38 8.53
N ASP A 112 -39.90 -46.08 8.04
CA ASP A 112 -39.72 -47.26 7.20
C ASP A 112 -39.48 -46.85 5.74
N GLY A 113 -38.22 -46.52 5.41
CA GLY A 113 -37.82 -45.99 4.10
C GLY A 113 -36.48 -46.52 3.55
N ARG A 114 -35.95 -45.83 2.54
CA ARG A 114 -34.66 -46.11 1.87
C ARG A 114 -33.61 -45.08 2.28
N ILE A 115 -32.41 -45.53 2.58
CA ILE A 115 -31.24 -44.68 2.83
C ILE A 115 -30.19 -45.03 1.77
N PHE A 116 -29.57 -44.03 1.15
CA PHE A 116 -28.57 -44.21 0.10
C PHE A 116 -27.19 -43.76 0.60
N GLU A 117 -26.29 -44.72 0.80
CA GLU A 117 -24.89 -44.44 1.19
C GLU A 117 -24.08 -43.86 0.01
N ASP A 118 -24.35 -44.34 -1.21
CA ASP A 118 -23.83 -43.76 -2.43
C ASP A 118 -24.80 -42.68 -2.93
N PHE A 119 -24.31 -41.44 -2.90
CA PHE A 119 -25.12 -40.25 -3.19
C PHE A 119 -25.48 -40.16 -4.68
N THR A 120 -24.84 -40.95 -5.56
CA THR A 120 -25.25 -41.10 -6.96
C THR A 120 -26.52 -41.96 -7.12
N MET A 121 -26.98 -42.60 -6.04
CA MET A 121 -28.18 -43.44 -5.99
C MET A 121 -28.15 -44.53 -7.10
N PRO A 122 -27.20 -45.47 -7.02
CA PRO A 122 -27.09 -46.55 -8.00
C PRO A 122 -28.38 -47.40 -7.99
N GLY A 123 -28.82 -47.84 -9.16
CA GLY A 123 -30.04 -48.63 -9.32
C GLY A 123 -31.35 -47.83 -9.38
N VAL A 124 -31.33 -46.51 -9.18
CA VAL A 124 -32.50 -45.63 -9.37
C VAL A 124 -32.59 -45.16 -10.84
N GLN A 125 -33.80 -45.07 -11.38
CA GLN A 125 -34.01 -44.57 -12.75
C GLN A 125 -33.66 -43.07 -12.84
N PRO A 126 -33.18 -42.57 -14.00
CA PRO A 126 -32.74 -41.17 -14.12
C PRO A 126 -33.79 -40.13 -13.69
N ALA A 127 -35.06 -40.31 -14.08
CA ALA A 127 -36.14 -39.40 -13.71
C ALA A 127 -36.42 -39.40 -12.20
N ASP A 128 -36.44 -40.58 -11.58
CA ASP A 128 -36.63 -40.71 -10.13
C ASP A 128 -35.43 -40.14 -9.36
N ARG A 129 -34.21 -40.30 -9.87
CA ARG A 129 -33.00 -39.72 -9.27
C ARG A 129 -33.08 -38.20 -9.25
N GLU A 130 -33.50 -37.59 -10.36
CA GLU A 130 -33.68 -36.14 -10.43
C GLU A 130 -34.77 -35.66 -9.45
N ALA A 131 -35.91 -36.36 -9.41
CA ALA A 131 -37.00 -36.06 -8.49
C ALA A 131 -36.59 -36.19 -7.02
N MET A 132 -35.82 -37.23 -6.67
CA MET A 132 -35.30 -37.43 -5.31
C MET A 132 -34.32 -36.33 -4.90
N TRP A 133 -33.40 -35.94 -5.79
CA TRP A 133 -32.49 -34.83 -5.53
C TRP A 133 -33.24 -33.50 -5.42
N ARG A 134 -34.26 -33.28 -6.24
CA ARG A 134 -35.12 -32.10 -6.15
C ARG A 134 -35.83 -32.04 -4.80
N ASP A 135 -36.46 -33.14 -4.36
CA ASP A 135 -37.18 -33.18 -3.08
C ASP A 135 -36.23 -33.05 -1.88
N ALA A 136 -35.01 -33.58 -1.97
CA ALA A 136 -33.96 -33.35 -0.98
C ALA A 136 -33.56 -31.87 -0.87
N VAL A 137 -33.50 -31.14 -1.98
CA VAL A 137 -33.21 -29.69 -1.98
C VAL A 137 -34.39 -28.88 -1.46
N MET A 138 -35.61 -29.25 -1.85
CA MET A 138 -36.84 -28.61 -1.35
C MET A 138 -37.00 -28.81 0.16
N THR A 139 -36.70 -30.00 0.67
CA THR A 139 -36.69 -30.31 2.11
C THR A 139 -35.68 -29.43 2.86
N LEU A 140 -34.48 -29.24 2.31
CA LEU A 140 -33.48 -28.33 2.90
C LEU A 140 -33.96 -26.88 2.90
N ALA A 141 -34.56 -26.43 1.80
CA ALA A 141 -35.09 -25.07 1.68
C ALA A 141 -36.22 -24.80 2.68
N ARG A 142 -37.16 -25.74 2.85
CA ARG A 142 -38.22 -25.66 3.87
C ARG A 142 -37.65 -25.62 5.28
N PHE A 143 -36.64 -26.45 5.56
CA PHE A 143 -35.94 -26.43 6.84
C PHE A 143 -35.28 -25.07 7.12
N HIS A 144 -34.60 -24.48 6.14
CA HIS A 144 -34.01 -23.15 6.28
C HIS A 144 -35.04 -22.01 6.33
N ALA A 145 -36.28 -22.24 5.89
CA ALA A 145 -37.36 -21.26 5.95
C ALA A 145 -38.06 -21.22 7.32
N VAL A 146 -37.82 -22.20 8.20
CA VAL A 146 -38.42 -22.25 9.54
C VAL A 146 -37.96 -21.06 10.39
N ASP A 147 -38.92 -20.32 10.94
CA ASP A 147 -38.66 -19.31 11.96
C ASP A 147 -38.36 -19.99 13.29
N TYR A 148 -37.05 -20.19 13.56
CA TYR A 148 -36.56 -20.82 14.77
C TYR A 148 -37.03 -20.16 16.07
N LYS A 149 -37.46 -18.90 16.05
CA LYS A 149 -38.02 -18.23 17.23
C LYS A 149 -39.44 -18.71 17.51
N LYS A 150 -40.27 -18.88 16.48
CA LYS A 150 -41.66 -19.34 16.61
C LYS A 150 -41.74 -20.79 17.09
N VAL A 151 -40.78 -21.62 16.73
CA VAL A 151 -40.69 -23.03 17.19
C VAL A 151 -39.91 -23.20 18.51
N GLY A 152 -39.66 -22.12 19.28
CA GLY A 152 -39.05 -22.21 20.61
C GLY A 152 -37.54 -22.51 20.64
N LEU A 153 -36.85 -22.31 19.51
CA LEU A 153 -35.41 -22.54 19.35
C LEU A 153 -34.56 -21.26 19.38
N GLU A 154 -35.07 -20.15 19.93
CA GLU A 154 -34.33 -18.88 20.02
C GLU A 154 -32.96 -19.01 20.71
N LYS A 155 -32.88 -19.85 21.76
CA LYS A 155 -31.64 -20.11 22.52
C LYS A 155 -30.84 -21.32 22.00
N PHE A 156 -31.18 -21.86 20.84
CA PHE A 156 -30.56 -23.08 20.30
C PHE A 156 -29.14 -22.85 19.76
N GLY A 157 -28.84 -21.61 19.33
CA GLY A 157 -27.54 -21.18 18.85
C GLY A 157 -27.37 -19.66 18.92
N LYS A 158 -26.25 -19.12 18.43
CA LYS A 158 -26.00 -17.68 18.40
C LYS A 158 -26.36 -17.11 17.01
N PRO A 159 -27.21 -16.07 16.91
CA PRO A 159 -27.79 -15.65 15.64
C PRO A 159 -26.85 -14.89 14.69
N SER A 160 -25.80 -14.20 15.15
CA SER A 160 -24.99 -13.31 14.29
C SER A 160 -23.51 -13.68 14.22
N GLY A 161 -22.86 -13.47 13.09
CA GLY A 161 -21.42 -13.70 12.91
C GLY A 161 -21.06 -15.19 12.88
N PHE A 162 -21.88 -16.00 12.21
CA PHE A 162 -21.66 -17.45 12.10
C PHE A 162 -20.27 -17.80 11.55
N TYR A 163 -19.91 -17.22 10.40
CA TYR A 163 -18.62 -17.51 9.76
C TYR A 163 -17.43 -16.97 10.55
N SER A 164 -17.51 -15.77 11.11
CA SER A 164 -16.43 -15.22 11.96
C SER A 164 -16.14 -16.13 13.16
N ARG A 165 -17.18 -16.71 13.78
CA ARG A 165 -16.99 -17.73 14.84
C ARG A 165 -16.38 -19.01 14.30
N GLN A 166 -16.89 -19.54 13.19
CA GLN A 166 -16.37 -20.77 12.59
C GLN A 166 -14.89 -20.62 12.23
N ILE A 167 -14.49 -19.49 11.61
CA ILE A 167 -13.09 -19.18 11.28
C ILE A 167 -12.22 -19.24 12.55
N ASN A 168 -12.63 -18.56 13.63
CA ASN A 168 -11.87 -18.56 14.89
C ASN A 168 -11.77 -19.96 15.52
N THR A 169 -12.85 -20.74 15.47
CA THR A 169 -12.87 -22.12 15.96
C THR A 169 -11.90 -22.99 15.18
N TRP A 170 -11.96 -22.96 13.85
CA TRP A 170 -11.08 -23.79 13.00
C TRP A 170 -9.62 -23.34 13.05
N VAL A 171 -9.33 -22.04 13.17
CA VAL A 171 -7.96 -21.54 13.41
C VAL A 171 -7.40 -22.13 14.70
N THR A 172 -8.18 -22.12 15.77
CA THR A 172 -7.76 -22.66 17.08
C THR A 172 -7.55 -24.16 17.01
N ILE A 173 -8.48 -24.89 16.38
CA ILE A 173 -8.42 -26.35 16.22
C ILE A 173 -7.17 -26.74 15.41
N CYS A 174 -6.99 -26.17 14.21
CA CYS A 174 -5.85 -26.50 13.34
C CYS A 174 -4.51 -26.14 13.98
N GLY A 175 -4.42 -24.97 14.64
CA GLY A 175 -3.21 -24.55 15.37
C GLY A 175 -2.85 -25.42 16.57
N SER A 176 -3.82 -26.14 17.16
CA SER A 176 -3.55 -27.16 18.18
C SER A 176 -3.11 -28.50 17.57
N GLN A 177 -3.69 -28.87 16.43
CA GLN A 177 -3.48 -30.17 15.78
C GLN A 177 -2.16 -30.22 15.00
N GLU A 178 -1.70 -29.10 14.44
CA GLU A 178 -0.40 -29.03 13.72
C GLU A 178 0.80 -29.38 14.61
N LYS A 179 0.65 -29.19 15.93
CA LYS A 179 1.69 -29.46 16.94
C LYS A 179 1.75 -30.93 17.38
N ALA A 180 0.76 -31.74 17.01
CA ALA A 180 0.78 -33.17 17.32
C ALA A 180 1.96 -33.82 16.59
N VAL A 181 2.76 -34.63 17.31
CA VAL A 181 3.95 -35.29 16.78
C VAL A 181 3.65 -36.77 16.59
N ASP A 182 3.99 -37.32 15.42
CA ASP A 182 3.84 -38.74 15.16
C ASP A 182 4.82 -39.56 16.02
N ILE A 183 4.29 -40.58 16.68
CA ILE A 183 5.04 -41.40 17.64
C ILE A 183 6.19 -42.16 16.97
N GLU A 184 6.04 -42.56 15.71
CA GLU A 184 7.06 -43.30 14.94
C GLU A 184 8.00 -42.37 14.19
N THR A 185 7.48 -41.46 13.36
CA THR A 185 8.35 -40.61 12.51
C THR A 185 9.02 -39.49 13.29
N LYS A 186 8.52 -39.17 14.49
CA LYS A 186 8.94 -38.02 15.32
C LYS A 186 8.75 -36.66 14.64
N GLU A 187 8.01 -36.62 13.53
CA GLU A 187 7.68 -35.39 12.82
C GLU A 187 6.34 -34.83 13.28
N PRO A 188 6.19 -33.50 13.38
CA PRO A 188 4.89 -32.89 13.60
C PRO A 188 3.97 -33.11 12.39
N VAL A 189 2.67 -33.21 12.63
CA VAL A 189 1.65 -33.22 11.55
C VAL A 189 1.82 -31.99 10.66
N GLY A 190 2.23 -30.86 11.24
CA GLY A 190 2.57 -29.66 10.50
C GLY A 190 1.34 -28.91 9.98
N LYS A 191 1.61 -27.71 9.49
CA LYS A 191 0.59 -26.75 9.05
C LYS A 191 -0.04 -27.18 7.73
N LEU A 192 -1.29 -26.76 7.49
CA LEU A 192 -1.92 -26.93 6.19
C LEU A 192 -1.29 -25.97 5.16
N PRO A 193 -1.15 -26.39 3.88
CA PRO A 193 -0.76 -25.49 2.79
C PRO A 193 -1.68 -24.26 2.69
N HIS A 194 -1.11 -23.09 2.38
CA HIS A 194 -1.83 -21.81 2.21
C HIS A 194 -2.71 -21.39 3.40
N PHE A 195 -2.42 -21.88 4.61
CA PHE A 195 -3.31 -21.68 5.76
C PHE A 195 -3.44 -20.20 6.14
N GLU A 196 -2.35 -19.43 6.15
CA GLU A 196 -2.41 -18.02 6.57
C GLU A 196 -3.11 -17.15 5.53
N GLU A 197 -2.88 -17.43 4.26
CA GLU A 197 -3.50 -16.74 3.12
C GLU A 197 -5.00 -17.01 3.10
N THR A 198 -5.39 -18.28 3.29
CA THR A 198 -6.79 -18.69 3.37
C THR A 198 -7.50 -18.08 4.58
N VAL A 199 -6.85 -18.08 5.76
CA VAL A 199 -7.41 -17.44 6.97
C VAL A 199 -7.53 -15.94 6.79
N ARG A 200 -6.55 -15.28 6.15
CA ARG A 200 -6.60 -13.84 5.85
C ARG A 200 -7.76 -13.50 4.92
N PHE A 201 -7.95 -14.29 3.87
CA PHE A 201 -9.08 -14.17 2.94
C PHE A 201 -10.41 -14.26 3.69
N PHE A 202 -10.63 -15.31 4.48
CA PHE A 202 -11.88 -15.49 5.21
C PHE A 202 -12.11 -14.44 6.30
N LYS A 203 -11.06 -13.91 6.93
CA LYS A 203 -11.18 -12.84 7.95
C LYS A 203 -11.57 -11.49 7.36
N ASN A 204 -11.54 -11.31 6.04
CA ASN A 204 -11.97 -10.07 5.42
C ASN A 204 -13.51 -9.97 5.43
N GLU A 205 -14.05 -9.14 6.32
CA GLU A 205 -15.50 -8.95 6.46
C GLU A 205 -16.19 -8.44 5.18
N ARG A 206 -15.47 -7.74 4.30
CA ARG A 206 -16.03 -7.25 3.03
C ARG A 206 -16.39 -8.39 2.07
N LEU A 207 -15.66 -9.50 2.14
CA LEU A 207 -15.86 -10.66 1.26
C LEU A 207 -16.74 -11.73 1.88
N GLN A 208 -17.00 -11.65 3.19
CA GLN A 208 -17.85 -12.64 3.84
C GLN A 208 -19.27 -12.56 3.28
N PRO A 209 -19.97 -13.72 3.17
CA PRO A 209 -21.40 -13.80 2.93
C PRO A 209 -22.16 -12.86 3.86
N LYS A 210 -23.24 -12.26 3.35
CA LYS A 210 -24.06 -11.37 4.18
C LYS A 210 -24.61 -12.17 5.36
N ASP A 211 -24.42 -11.66 6.58
CA ASP A 211 -24.81 -12.39 7.79
C ASP A 211 -26.31 -12.75 7.77
N ARG A 212 -26.60 -14.03 7.98
CA ARG A 212 -27.94 -14.64 7.97
C ARG A 212 -28.02 -15.69 9.07
N ALA A 213 -29.19 -15.79 9.68
CA ALA A 213 -29.47 -16.68 10.79
C ALA A 213 -30.70 -17.54 10.48
N THR A 214 -30.51 -18.84 10.32
CA THR A 214 -31.58 -19.84 10.29
C THR A 214 -31.16 -21.09 11.06
N LEU A 215 -32.03 -22.08 11.18
CA LEU A 215 -31.62 -23.43 11.56
C LEU A 215 -30.71 -24.00 10.49
N VAL A 216 -29.61 -24.60 10.91
CA VAL A 216 -28.70 -25.36 10.07
C VAL A 216 -28.56 -26.75 10.68
N HIS A 217 -28.57 -27.78 9.84
CA HIS A 217 -28.38 -29.17 10.18
C HIS A 217 -26.92 -29.43 10.57
N GLY A 218 -25.98 -28.80 9.86
CA GLY A 218 -24.54 -28.86 10.11
C GLY A 218 -23.83 -30.01 9.37
N ASP A 219 -24.56 -31.09 9.06
CA ASP A 219 -24.11 -32.22 8.23
C ASP A 219 -25.23 -32.70 7.29
N TYR A 220 -25.85 -31.79 6.53
CA TYR A 220 -26.92 -32.17 5.59
C TYR A 220 -26.33 -32.85 4.33
N LYS A 221 -26.74 -34.08 4.05
CA LYS A 221 -26.23 -34.94 2.95
C LYS A 221 -27.18 -36.13 2.72
N ILE A 222 -27.04 -36.81 1.58
CA ILE A 222 -28.00 -37.82 1.10
C ILE A 222 -28.15 -39.04 2.04
N ASP A 223 -27.07 -39.51 2.66
CA ASP A 223 -27.09 -40.63 3.61
C ASP A 223 -27.74 -40.28 4.96
N ASN A 224 -27.94 -38.99 5.24
CA ASN A 224 -28.72 -38.51 6.38
C ASN A 224 -30.21 -38.30 6.04
N LEU A 225 -30.66 -38.66 4.83
CA LEU A 225 -32.06 -38.57 4.41
C LEU A 225 -32.69 -39.95 4.29
N VAL A 226 -33.90 -40.08 4.83
CA VAL A 226 -34.75 -41.24 4.60
C VAL A 226 -35.70 -40.91 3.47
N PHE A 227 -35.64 -41.65 2.38
CA PHE A 227 -36.58 -41.57 1.27
C PHE A 227 -37.73 -42.56 1.46
N HIS A 228 -38.91 -42.24 0.93
CA HIS A 228 -40.03 -43.16 0.91
C HIS A 228 -39.65 -44.48 0.21
N LYS A 229 -40.25 -45.61 0.62
CA LYS A 229 -39.90 -46.95 0.08
C LYS A 229 -40.00 -47.05 -1.43
N THR A 230 -40.99 -46.38 -2.00
CA THR A 230 -41.37 -46.52 -3.42
C THR A 230 -41.45 -45.19 -4.16
N GLU A 231 -41.54 -44.06 -3.45
CA GLU A 231 -41.75 -42.73 -4.05
C GLU A 231 -40.47 -41.90 -3.95
N PRO A 232 -40.22 -40.97 -4.91
CA PRO A 232 -39.02 -40.13 -4.92
C PRO A 232 -39.15 -38.92 -4.00
N ARG A 233 -39.54 -39.14 -2.72
CA ARG A 233 -39.69 -38.08 -1.71
C ARG A 233 -38.98 -38.42 -0.40
N VAL A 234 -38.47 -37.42 0.29
CA VAL A 234 -37.89 -37.47 1.62
C VAL A 234 -39.01 -37.57 2.65
N ILE A 235 -38.87 -38.49 3.59
CA ILE A 235 -39.78 -38.71 4.71
C ILE A 235 -39.13 -38.45 6.07
N GLY A 236 -37.82 -38.20 6.12
CA GLY A 236 -37.15 -37.73 7.32
C GLY A 236 -35.70 -37.34 7.13
N ILE A 237 -35.27 -36.33 7.88
CA ILE A 237 -33.88 -35.94 8.07
C ILE A 237 -33.37 -36.55 9.38
N LEU A 238 -32.21 -37.19 9.33
CA LEU A 238 -31.55 -37.85 10.46
C LEU A 238 -30.26 -37.14 10.86
N ASP A 239 -29.76 -37.49 12.04
CA ASP A 239 -28.47 -37.08 12.59
C ASP A 239 -28.30 -35.58 12.94
N TRP A 240 -29.20 -35.11 13.79
CA TRP A 240 -29.30 -33.72 14.24
C TRP A 240 -28.21 -33.26 15.23
N GLU A 241 -27.14 -34.03 15.45
CA GLU A 241 -26.17 -33.77 16.53
C GLU A 241 -25.38 -32.46 16.35
N MET A 242 -25.16 -32.07 15.09
CA MET A 242 -24.44 -30.85 14.71
C MET A 242 -25.35 -29.64 14.48
N SER A 243 -26.65 -29.81 14.62
CA SER A 243 -27.61 -28.77 14.27
C SER A 243 -27.47 -27.54 15.16
N THR A 244 -27.70 -26.34 14.63
CA THR A 244 -27.61 -25.08 15.38
C THR A 244 -28.33 -23.94 14.67
N VAL A 245 -28.30 -22.75 15.27
CA VAL A 245 -28.63 -21.50 14.55
C VAL A 245 -27.34 -21.01 13.88
N GLY A 246 -27.37 -20.88 12.56
CA GLY A 246 -26.21 -20.56 11.73
C GLY A 246 -26.58 -20.02 10.35
N HIS A 247 -25.60 -20.04 9.44
CA HIS A 247 -25.76 -19.52 8.08
C HIS A 247 -26.18 -20.64 7.12
N PRO A 248 -27.27 -20.48 6.33
CA PRO A 248 -27.83 -21.54 5.48
C PRO A 248 -26.84 -22.03 4.41
N LEU A 249 -25.96 -21.14 3.93
CA LEU A 249 -24.89 -21.49 2.99
C LEU A 249 -24.00 -22.65 3.47
N SER A 250 -23.85 -22.85 4.79
CA SER A 250 -23.08 -23.97 5.33
C SER A 250 -23.63 -25.33 4.90
N ASP A 251 -24.94 -25.53 4.99
CA ASP A 251 -25.57 -26.81 4.61
C ASP A 251 -25.64 -26.95 3.09
N ILE A 252 -25.89 -25.86 2.36
CA ILE A 252 -25.87 -25.86 0.88
C ILE A 252 -24.50 -26.29 0.37
N CYS A 253 -23.42 -25.74 0.93
CA CYS A 253 -22.07 -26.11 0.53
C CYS A 253 -21.72 -27.55 0.96
N ASN A 254 -22.21 -28.04 2.10
CA ASN A 254 -22.04 -29.43 2.50
C ASN A 254 -22.73 -30.39 1.51
N PHE A 255 -23.97 -30.05 1.13
CA PHE A 255 -24.78 -30.82 0.18
C PHE A 255 -24.15 -30.86 -1.23
N LEU A 256 -23.46 -29.79 -1.63
CA LEU A 256 -22.80 -29.69 -2.94
C LEU A 256 -21.36 -30.21 -2.97
N ILE A 257 -20.77 -30.61 -1.83
CA ILE A 257 -19.31 -30.80 -1.71
C ILE A 257 -18.76 -31.84 -2.70
N ASN A 258 -19.49 -32.94 -2.94
CA ASN A 258 -19.05 -34.00 -3.86
C ASN A 258 -18.97 -33.55 -5.32
N PHE A 259 -19.82 -32.60 -5.75
CA PHE A 259 -19.74 -32.03 -7.10
C PHE A 259 -18.47 -31.19 -7.32
N TYR A 260 -17.96 -30.56 -6.26
CA TYR A 260 -16.73 -29.78 -6.32
C TYR A 260 -15.51 -30.68 -6.16
N SER A 261 -15.53 -31.60 -5.19
CA SER A 261 -14.44 -32.57 -4.98
C SER A 261 -14.20 -33.46 -6.20
N ALA A 262 -15.24 -33.81 -6.97
CA ALA A 262 -15.10 -34.58 -8.21
C ALA A 262 -14.28 -33.86 -9.30
N LYS A 263 -14.20 -32.53 -9.27
CA LYS A 263 -13.42 -31.73 -10.23
C LYS A 263 -11.94 -31.67 -9.88
N SER A 264 -11.55 -32.03 -8.65
CA SER A 264 -10.17 -31.92 -8.17
C SER A 264 -9.64 -33.29 -7.73
N PRO A 265 -8.73 -33.91 -8.51
CA PRO A 265 -8.08 -35.16 -8.12
C PRO A 265 -7.44 -35.08 -6.73
N GLY A 266 -7.70 -36.07 -5.88
CA GLY A 266 -7.14 -36.12 -4.53
C GLY A 266 -7.81 -35.22 -3.50
N ALA A 267 -8.93 -34.55 -3.82
CA ALA A 267 -9.72 -33.75 -2.88
C ALA A 267 -10.75 -34.57 -2.06
N THR A 268 -10.70 -35.90 -2.12
CA THR A 268 -11.50 -36.82 -1.30
C THR A 268 -10.87 -38.21 -1.32
N PRO A 269 -10.97 -39.01 -0.24
CA PRO A 269 -10.55 -40.41 -0.26
C PRO A 269 -11.59 -41.35 -0.87
N TYR A 270 -12.78 -40.85 -1.23
CA TYR A 270 -13.87 -41.62 -1.82
C TYR A 270 -13.92 -41.44 -3.34
N ASP A 271 -14.40 -42.45 -4.06
CA ASP A 271 -14.72 -42.29 -5.47
C ASP A 271 -15.97 -41.42 -5.63
N VAL A 272 -15.79 -40.23 -6.21
CA VAL A 272 -16.85 -39.26 -6.50
C VAL A 272 -16.95 -38.98 -8.00
N SER A 273 -16.33 -39.82 -8.84
CA SER A 273 -16.29 -39.61 -10.29
C SER A 273 -17.68 -39.55 -10.95
N GLY A 274 -18.68 -40.20 -10.34
CA GLY A 274 -20.09 -40.13 -10.76
C GLY A 274 -20.73 -38.73 -10.65
N PHE A 275 -20.12 -37.79 -9.93
CA PHE A 275 -20.57 -36.40 -9.81
C PHE A 275 -20.08 -35.47 -10.93
N LEU A 276 -19.17 -35.96 -11.79
CA LEU A 276 -18.73 -35.20 -12.96
C LEU A 276 -19.90 -34.99 -13.95
N PRO A 277 -19.95 -33.83 -14.64
CA PRO A 277 -21.03 -33.52 -15.58
C PRO A 277 -21.26 -34.64 -16.60
N GLY A 278 -22.51 -35.12 -16.67
CA GLY A 278 -22.94 -36.14 -17.63
C GLY A 278 -22.52 -37.59 -17.32
N LYS A 279 -21.81 -37.87 -16.21
CA LYS A 279 -21.41 -39.25 -15.86
C LYS A 279 -22.56 -40.10 -15.32
N THR A 280 -23.39 -39.54 -14.45
CA THR A 280 -24.57 -40.22 -13.90
C THR A 280 -25.85 -39.61 -14.49
N PRO A 281 -26.57 -40.31 -15.37
CA PRO A 281 -27.82 -39.79 -15.96
C PRO A 281 -28.85 -39.41 -14.89
N GLY A 282 -29.53 -38.27 -15.01
CA GLY A 282 -30.54 -37.83 -14.04
C GLY A 282 -29.98 -37.28 -12.71
N LEU A 283 -28.66 -37.18 -12.55
CA LEU A 283 -28.07 -36.45 -11.42
C LEU A 283 -28.01 -34.95 -11.75
N PRO A 284 -28.73 -34.08 -11.03
CA PRO A 284 -28.76 -32.65 -11.34
C PRO A 284 -27.41 -32.00 -11.05
N GLN A 285 -27.04 -31.00 -11.85
CA GLN A 285 -25.81 -30.23 -11.65
C GLN A 285 -26.03 -29.12 -10.60
N PRO A 286 -24.96 -28.61 -9.94
CA PRO A 286 -25.07 -27.60 -8.90
C PRO A 286 -25.91 -26.38 -9.28
N GLY A 287 -25.81 -25.89 -10.53
CA GLY A 287 -26.63 -24.76 -10.99
C GLY A 287 -28.13 -25.01 -10.88
N LYS A 288 -28.60 -26.22 -11.23
CA LYS A 288 -30.02 -26.61 -11.14
C LYS A 288 -30.47 -26.81 -9.69
N ILE A 289 -29.59 -27.39 -8.85
CA ILE A 289 -29.83 -27.55 -7.41
C ILE A 289 -30.02 -26.18 -6.75
N LEU A 290 -29.14 -25.21 -7.06
CA LEU A 290 -29.22 -23.87 -6.50
C LEU A 290 -30.46 -23.10 -7.00
N GLU A 291 -30.90 -23.35 -8.23
CA GLU A 291 -32.14 -22.80 -8.78
C GLU A 291 -33.36 -23.27 -7.97
N TRP A 292 -33.54 -24.59 -7.79
CA TRP A 292 -34.63 -25.13 -6.97
C TRP A 292 -34.61 -24.64 -5.53
N TYR A 293 -33.40 -24.55 -4.95
CA TYR A 293 -33.24 -24.02 -3.60
C TYR A 293 -33.68 -22.54 -3.51
N THR A 294 -33.33 -21.74 -4.52
CA THR A 294 -33.68 -20.31 -4.57
C THR A 294 -35.18 -20.11 -4.71
N GLU A 295 -35.83 -20.90 -5.56
CA GLU A 295 -37.29 -20.86 -5.78
C GLU A 295 -38.07 -21.14 -4.50
N GLU A 296 -37.66 -22.16 -3.73
CA GLU A 296 -38.38 -22.57 -2.52
C GLU A 296 -38.02 -21.71 -1.29
N SER A 297 -36.75 -21.34 -1.10
CA SER A 297 -36.30 -20.60 0.10
C SER A 297 -36.39 -19.07 -0.01
N GLY A 298 -36.51 -18.52 -1.22
CA GLY A 298 -36.41 -17.09 -1.49
C GLY A 298 -35.01 -16.49 -1.29
N TYR A 299 -33.99 -17.30 -1.00
CA TYR A 299 -32.60 -16.90 -0.85
C TYR A 299 -31.77 -17.44 -2.02
N ASP A 300 -31.16 -16.54 -2.79
CA ASP A 300 -30.21 -16.88 -3.85
C ASP A 300 -28.77 -16.93 -3.33
N PRO A 301 -28.18 -18.12 -3.16
CA PRO A 301 -26.80 -18.27 -2.67
C PRO A 301 -25.75 -18.16 -3.79
N ARG A 302 -26.12 -18.07 -5.07
CA ARG A 302 -25.19 -18.29 -6.20
C ARG A 302 -23.95 -17.38 -6.16
N SER A 303 -24.10 -16.13 -5.76
CA SER A 303 -22.99 -15.18 -5.61
C SER A 303 -22.07 -15.50 -4.42
N GLU A 304 -22.58 -16.17 -3.39
CA GLU A 304 -21.85 -16.48 -2.15
C GLU A 304 -21.25 -17.90 -2.16
N VAL A 305 -21.73 -18.79 -3.04
CA VAL A 305 -21.26 -20.19 -3.16
C VAL A 305 -19.75 -20.31 -3.41
N PRO A 306 -19.08 -19.51 -4.26
CA PRO A 306 -17.63 -19.61 -4.42
C PRO A 306 -16.87 -19.45 -3.09
N TRP A 307 -17.23 -18.43 -2.30
CA TRP A 307 -16.66 -18.20 -0.97
C TRP A 307 -17.03 -19.33 0.00
N GLY A 308 -18.32 -19.70 0.05
CA GLY A 308 -18.83 -20.72 0.97
C GLY A 308 -18.24 -22.10 0.72
N MET A 309 -18.05 -22.47 -0.55
CA MET A 309 -17.47 -23.75 -0.94
C MET A 309 -15.98 -23.79 -0.61
N SER A 310 -15.24 -22.71 -0.89
CA SER A 310 -13.84 -22.57 -0.43
C SER A 310 -13.75 -22.77 1.09
N PHE A 311 -14.63 -22.14 1.85
CA PHE A 311 -14.68 -22.28 3.31
C PHE A 311 -15.00 -23.72 3.75
N SER A 312 -15.97 -24.39 3.12
CA SER A 312 -16.34 -25.77 3.44
C SER A 312 -15.23 -26.77 3.13
N ILE A 313 -14.51 -26.61 2.03
CA ILE A 313 -13.35 -27.44 1.69
C ILE A 313 -12.19 -27.18 2.66
N TRP A 314 -11.94 -25.92 3.04
CA TRP A 314 -10.93 -25.58 4.06
C TRP A 314 -11.27 -26.19 5.43
N LYS A 315 -12.54 -26.09 5.85
CA LYS A 315 -13.05 -26.78 7.05
C LYS A 315 -12.80 -28.29 6.97
N LEU A 316 -13.08 -28.92 5.82
CA LEU A 316 -12.84 -30.35 5.62
C LEU A 316 -11.35 -30.70 5.71
N ALA A 317 -10.45 -29.85 5.19
CA ALA A 317 -9.01 -30.00 5.37
C ALA A 317 -8.62 -30.02 6.86
N GLY A 318 -9.22 -29.13 7.67
CA GLY A 318 -9.04 -29.10 9.13
C GLY A 318 -9.58 -30.36 9.83
N VAL A 319 -10.73 -30.88 9.42
CA VAL A 319 -11.25 -32.17 9.92
C VAL A 319 -10.26 -33.31 9.64
N CYS A 320 -9.76 -33.39 8.41
CA CYS A 320 -8.75 -34.37 8.01
C CYS A 320 -7.42 -34.19 8.77
N GLN A 321 -7.01 -32.95 9.07
CA GLN A 321 -5.86 -32.68 9.93
C GLN A 321 -6.07 -33.21 11.37
N GLY A 322 -7.28 -33.09 11.91
CA GLY A 322 -7.61 -33.68 13.21
C GLY A 322 -7.60 -35.21 13.22
N ILE A 323 -7.97 -35.85 12.11
CA ILE A 323 -7.79 -37.30 11.94
C ILE A 323 -6.29 -37.63 11.87
N ALA A 324 -5.50 -36.86 11.12
CA ALA A 324 -4.05 -37.01 11.02
C ALA A 324 -3.37 -36.90 12.40
N ALA A 325 -3.76 -35.92 13.22
CA ALA A 325 -3.24 -35.75 14.57
C ALA A 325 -3.58 -36.93 15.49
N ARG A 326 -4.81 -37.45 15.44
CA ARG A 326 -5.18 -38.66 16.21
C ARG A 326 -4.47 -39.91 15.73
N TYR A 327 -4.24 -40.03 14.42
CA TYR A 327 -3.46 -41.11 13.83
C TYR A 327 -1.99 -41.04 14.30
N ALA A 328 -1.39 -39.84 14.25
CA ALA A 328 -0.02 -39.56 14.71
C ALA A 328 0.19 -39.96 16.18
N LEU A 329 -0.81 -39.67 17.02
CA LEU A 329 -0.81 -40.02 18.45
C LEU A 329 -1.28 -41.47 18.74
N ARG A 330 -1.53 -42.29 17.71
CA ARG A 330 -2.05 -43.66 17.81
C ARG A 330 -3.38 -43.79 18.59
N GLN A 331 -4.18 -42.72 18.56
CA GLN A 331 -5.54 -42.66 19.11
C GLN A 331 -6.60 -43.11 18.10
N ALA A 332 -6.25 -43.19 16.82
CA ALA A 332 -7.08 -43.74 15.75
C ALA A 332 -6.27 -44.77 14.95
N SER A 333 -6.67 -46.04 15.00
CA SER A 333 -5.92 -47.18 14.43
C SER A 333 -6.49 -47.73 13.11
N SER A 334 -7.58 -47.16 12.58
CA SER A 334 -8.18 -47.65 11.34
C SER A 334 -7.35 -47.29 10.11
N GLU A 335 -7.22 -48.21 9.16
CA GLU A 335 -6.53 -47.99 7.86
C GLU A 335 -7.12 -46.81 7.07
N LYS A 336 -8.43 -46.56 7.21
CA LYS A 336 -9.12 -45.37 6.67
C LYS A 336 -8.55 -44.05 7.19
N ALA A 337 -8.11 -43.99 8.46
CA ALA A 337 -7.59 -42.77 9.07
C ALA A 337 -6.29 -42.29 8.39
N LYS A 338 -5.47 -43.23 7.89
CA LYS A 338 -4.26 -42.93 7.12
C LYS A 338 -4.59 -42.24 5.79
N HIS A 339 -5.60 -42.73 5.08
CA HIS A 339 -6.03 -42.09 3.82
C HIS A 339 -6.50 -40.65 4.04
N PHE A 340 -7.34 -40.40 5.05
CA PHE A 340 -7.75 -39.03 5.40
C PHE A 340 -6.58 -38.12 5.77
N ALA A 341 -5.57 -38.66 6.47
CA ALA A 341 -4.39 -37.90 6.85
C ALA A 341 -3.56 -37.41 5.64
N VAL A 342 -3.51 -38.22 4.56
CA VAL A 342 -2.82 -37.85 3.31
C VAL A 342 -3.61 -36.81 2.51
N THR A 343 -4.95 -36.93 2.46
CA THR A 343 -5.81 -36.04 1.66
C THR A 343 -5.83 -34.58 2.16
N ARG A 344 -5.50 -34.31 3.44
CA ARG A 344 -5.58 -32.97 4.04
C ARG A 344 -4.85 -31.88 3.25
N GLY A 345 -3.68 -32.20 2.69
CA GLY A 345 -2.84 -31.24 1.96
C GLY A 345 -3.47 -30.85 0.62
N SER A 346 -3.98 -31.84 -0.11
CA SER A 346 -4.69 -31.64 -1.38
C SER A 346 -5.98 -30.85 -1.18
N LEU A 347 -6.73 -31.14 -0.10
CA LEU A 347 -7.92 -30.36 0.29
C LEU A 347 -7.59 -28.90 0.59
N ALA A 348 -6.50 -28.61 1.32
CA ALA A 348 -6.10 -27.24 1.62
C ALA A 348 -5.71 -26.47 0.34
N LYS A 349 -4.95 -27.11 -0.57
CA LYS A 349 -4.61 -26.51 -1.87
C LYS A 349 -5.86 -26.25 -2.72
N PHE A 350 -6.82 -27.18 -2.70
CA PHE A 350 -8.08 -27.01 -3.44
C PHE A 350 -8.95 -25.89 -2.84
N ALA A 351 -9.03 -25.79 -1.51
CA ALA A 351 -9.72 -24.68 -0.85
C ALA A 351 -9.14 -23.33 -1.26
N TRP A 352 -7.81 -23.23 -1.33
CA TRP A 352 -7.12 -22.03 -1.79
C TRP A 352 -7.39 -21.70 -3.26
N ALA A 353 -7.42 -22.70 -4.14
CA ALA A 353 -7.81 -22.49 -5.53
C ALA A 353 -9.23 -21.90 -5.65
N LEU A 354 -10.19 -22.44 -4.90
CA LEU A 354 -11.56 -21.90 -4.84
C LEU A 354 -11.61 -20.50 -4.19
N ALA A 355 -10.73 -20.21 -3.22
CA ALA A 355 -10.65 -18.88 -2.61
C ALA A 355 -10.24 -17.82 -3.64
N LYS A 356 -9.26 -18.14 -4.51
CA LYS A 356 -8.82 -17.27 -5.60
C LYS A 356 -9.95 -16.98 -6.58
N GLU A 357 -10.70 -18.01 -6.99
CA GLU A 357 -11.90 -17.86 -7.82
C GLU A 357 -12.98 -16.99 -7.15
N ALA A 358 -13.06 -17.01 -5.82
CA ALA A 358 -14.00 -16.22 -5.02
C ALA A 358 -13.51 -14.79 -4.69
N GLY A 359 -12.45 -14.31 -5.36
CA GLY A 359 -11.95 -12.94 -5.21
C GLY A 359 -10.86 -12.77 -4.15
N ALA A 360 -10.17 -13.83 -3.73
CA ALA A 360 -9.00 -13.68 -2.86
C ALA A 360 -7.94 -12.76 -3.48
N ASP A 361 -7.79 -12.81 -4.80
CA ASP A 361 -6.89 -11.94 -5.57
C ASP A 361 -7.35 -10.47 -5.59
N GLU A 362 -8.66 -10.20 -5.51
CA GLU A 362 -9.20 -8.82 -5.45
C GLU A 362 -8.95 -8.14 -4.10
N THR A 363 -8.88 -8.90 -3.01
CA THR A 363 -8.50 -8.39 -1.68
C THR A 363 -7.01 -8.36 -1.41
N GLY A 364 -6.24 -8.98 -2.30
CA GLY A 364 -4.79 -9.04 -2.30
C GLY A 364 -4.16 -8.13 -3.35
N THR A 365 -4.74 -6.98 -3.68
CA THR A 365 -4.14 -6.05 -4.66
C THR A 365 -2.76 -5.54 -4.24
N LYS A 366 -2.29 -5.81 -3.01
CA LYS A 366 -0.90 -5.61 -2.58
C LYS A 366 -0.12 -6.90 -2.31
N LEU A 367 -0.72 -8.08 -2.44
CA LEU A 367 -0.06 -9.36 -2.20
C LEU A 367 -0.02 -10.29 -3.42
N HIS A 368 -0.76 -10.02 -4.50
CA HIS A 368 -0.70 -10.78 -5.77
C HIS A 368 -0.09 -9.96 -6.93
N LEU A 369 0.34 -8.71 -6.70
CA LEU A 369 1.06 -7.98 -7.77
C LEU A 369 2.38 -8.69 -8.05
N PRO A 370 2.69 -9.08 -9.31
CA PRO A 370 3.93 -9.76 -9.66
C PRO A 370 5.12 -8.78 -9.62
N VAL A 371 5.36 -8.11 -8.50
CA VAL A 371 6.37 -7.06 -8.33
C VAL A 371 7.75 -7.61 -8.66
N TYR A 372 8.12 -8.76 -8.07
CA TYR A 372 9.40 -9.42 -8.34
C TYR A 372 9.56 -9.73 -9.84
N THR A 373 8.59 -10.43 -10.43
CA THR A 373 8.60 -10.78 -11.87
C THR A 373 8.64 -9.53 -12.76
N ASN A 374 7.88 -8.48 -12.44
CA ASN A 374 7.84 -7.23 -13.20
C ASN A 374 9.15 -6.44 -13.08
N ILE A 375 9.82 -6.45 -11.93
CA ILE A 375 11.16 -5.85 -11.76
C ILE A 375 12.13 -6.47 -12.76
N HIS A 376 12.19 -7.81 -12.84
CA HIS A 376 13.09 -8.51 -13.76
C HIS A 376 12.65 -8.39 -15.23
N ARG A 377 11.34 -8.42 -15.51
CA ARG A 377 10.76 -8.23 -16.85
C ARG A 377 11.13 -6.86 -17.43
N ILE A 378 10.88 -5.79 -16.68
CA ILE A 378 11.23 -4.42 -17.08
C ILE A 378 12.73 -4.31 -17.31
N ARG A 379 13.56 -4.85 -16.41
CA ARG A 379 15.01 -4.80 -16.53
C ARG A 379 15.49 -5.35 -17.86
N ARG A 380 15.01 -6.55 -18.21
CA ARG A 380 15.37 -7.25 -19.45
C ARG A 380 14.93 -6.47 -20.69
N ASP A 381 13.68 -6.02 -20.72
CA ASP A 381 13.11 -5.28 -21.86
C ASP A 381 13.81 -3.93 -22.09
N ILE A 382 14.24 -3.24 -21.02
CA ILE A 382 15.00 -1.99 -21.14
C ILE A 382 16.43 -2.23 -21.62
N ILE A 383 17.07 -3.31 -21.16
CA ILE A 383 18.43 -3.69 -21.58
C ILE A 383 18.45 -4.09 -23.06
N SER A 384 17.44 -4.80 -23.56
CA SER A 384 17.36 -5.25 -24.95
C SER A 384 17.08 -4.13 -25.95
N VAL A 385 16.51 -3.01 -25.50
CA VAL A 385 16.14 -1.89 -26.38
C VAL A 385 17.22 -0.78 -26.38
N VAL A 386 17.91 -0.57 -25.26
CA VAL A 386 18.91 0.50 -25.11
C VAL A 386 20.32 -0.08 -25.08
N GLU A 387 20.98 -0.02 -26.23
CA GLU A 387 22.39 -0.40 -26.40
C GLU A 387 23.32 0.83 -26.44
N ASP A 388 22.82 1.97 -26.93
CA ASP A 388 23.57 3.22 -27.10
C ASP A 388 23.12 4.34 -26.15
N TYR A 389 23.98 5.35 -26.00
CA TYR A 389 23.66 6.56 -25.25
C TYR A 389 22.70 7.47 -26.02
N LEU A 390 21.61 7.86 -25.39
CA LEU A 390 20.65 8.84 -25.91
C LEU A 390 20.37 9.90 -24.84
N SER A 391 20.41 11.17 -25.23
CA SER A 391 19.96 12.27 -24.37
C SER A 391 18.44 12.25 -24.21
N LEU A 392 17.92 12.93 -23.17
CA LEU A 392 16.48 13.04 -22.94
C LEU A 392 15.74 13.64 -24.15
N ALA A 393 16.33 14.66 -24.78
CA ALA A 393 15.75 15.29 -25.98
C ALA A 393 15.64 14.29 -27.14
N GLN A 394 16.65 13.43 -27.32
CA GLN A 394 16.62 12.39 -28.34
C GLN A 394 15.61 11.28 -28.01
N LEU A 395 15.47 10.89 -26.74
CA LEU A 395 14.43 9.93 -26.32
C LEU A 395 13.00 10.45 -26.54
N GLN A 396 12.83 11.78 -26.53
CA GLN A 396 11.56 12.44 -26.78
C GLN A 396 11.29 12.71 -28.27
N ASP A 397 12.29 12.55 -29.14
CA ASP A 397 12.14 12.71 -30.58
C ASP A 397 11.06 11.78 -31.14
N LEU A 398 10.26 12.27 -32.09
CA LEU A 398 9.06 11.62 -32.60
C LEU A 398 9.34 10.18 -33.07
N ARG A 399 10.48 9.97 -33.74
CA ARG A 399 10.86 8.66 -34.26
C ARG A 399 11.08 7.64 -33.15
N ILE A 400 11.95 7.95 -32.18
CA ILE A 400 12.23 7.08 -31.03
C ILE A 400 10.98 6.92 -30.15
N ASN A 401 10.17 7.97 -30.08
CA ASN A 401 8.92 7.93 -29.34
C ASN A 401 7.95 6.86 -29.84
N VAL A 402 7.76 6.81 -31.17
CA VAL A 402 6.83 5.89 -31.82
C VAL A 402 7.39 4.48 -31.86
N THR A 403 8.69 4.30 -32.07
CA THR A 403 9.31 2.98 -32.24
C THR A 403 9.66 2.28 -30.93
N VAL A 404 10.00 3.04 -29.88
CA VAL A 404 10.53 2.49 -28.61
C VAL A 404 9.63 2.83 -27.43
N VAL A 405 9.38 4.13 -27.20
CA VAL A 405 8.74 4.57 -25.94
C VAL A 405 7.27 4.15 -25.88
N ARG A 406 6.50 4.40 -26.96
CA ARG A 406 5.05 4.10 -26.99
C ARG A 406 4.76 2.60 -26.88
N PRO A 407 5.43 1.68 -27.60
CA PRO A 407 5.22 0.24 -27.45
C PRO A 407 5.50 -0.26 -26.03
N LEU A 408 6.57 0.23 -25.38
CA LEU A 408 6.88 -0.14 -23.99
C LEU A 408 5.82 0.40 -23.01
N VAL A 409 5.35 1.63 -23.20
CA VAL A 409 4.24 2.19 -22.41
C VAL A 409 2.96 1.37 -22.59
N ASP A 410 2.59 1.01 -23.82
CA ASP A 410 1.40 0.21 -24.11
C ASP A 410 1.51 -1.20 -23.52
N LYS A 411 2.69 -1.84 -23.61
CA LYS A 411 2.98 -3.15 -23.00
C LYS A 411 2.79 -3.12 -21.50
N PHE A 412 3.50 -2.21 -20.81
CA PHE A 412 3.50 -2.16 -19.35
C PHE A 412 2.17 -1.63 -18.78
N TYR A 413 1.50 -0.71 -19.47
CA TYR A 413 0.15 -0.28 -19.10
C TYR A 413 -0.89 -1.38 -19.30
N GLY A 414 -0.75 -2.21 -20.34
CA GLY A 414 -1.64 -3.33 -20.65
C GLY A 414 -1.67 -4.44 -19.58
N LEU A 415 -0.68 -4.47 -18.68
CA LEU A 415 -0.65 -5.39 -17.53
C LEU A 415 -1.69 -5.04 -16.46
N ASN A 416 -2.26 -3.83 -16.49
CA ASN A 416 -3.22 -3.32 -15.51
C ASN A 416 -2.75 -3.47 -14.04
N ASP A 417 -1.44 -3.30 -13.82
CA ASP A 417 -0.78 -3.47 -12.52
C ASP A 417 -0.37 -2.12 -11.93
N ILE A 418 -0.83 -1.82 -10.71
CA ILE A 418 -0.53 -0.57 -9.99
C ILE A 418 0.95 -0.47 -9.54
N SER A 419 1.66 -1.59 -9.40
CA SER A 419 3.08 -1.64 -9.01
C SER A 419 4.04 -1.34 -10.15
N ILE A 420 3.58 -1.25 -11.41
CA ILE A 420 4.47 -1.13 -12.56
C ILE A 420 5.35 0.13 -12.51
N ILE A 421 4.80 1.23 -11.97
CA ILE A 421 5.52 2.48 -11.76
C ILE A 421 6.60 2.31 -10.68
N TYR A 422 6.29 1.58 -9.61
CA TYR A 422 7.29 1.19 -8.61
C TYR A 422 8.42 0.38 -9.25
N CYS A 423 8.10 -0.68 -10.00
CA CYS A 423 9.09 -1.55 -10.65
C CYS A 423 10.00 -0.79 -11.64
N LEU A 424 9.47 0.19 -12.37
CA LEU A 424 10.24 1.07 -13.26
C LEU A 424 11.22 1.96 -12.47
N LEU A 425 10.77 2.54 -11.35
CA LEU A 425 11.60 3.40 -10.51
C LEU A 425 12.68 2.60 -9.74
N VAL A 426 12.39 1.35 -9.35
CA VAL A 426 13.39 0.44 -8.76
C VAL A 426 14.47 0.09 -9.78
N ASN A 427 14.10 -0.20 -11.03
CA ASN A 427 15.07 -0.41 -12.12
C ASN A 427 15.90 0.84 -12.41
N ARG A 428 15.28 2.03 -12.37
CA ARG A 428 15.99 3.30 -12.49
C ARG A 428 17.06 3.45 -11.40
N ALA A 429 16.72 3.14 -10.14
CA ALA A 429 17.66 3.18 -9.03
C ALA A 429 18.88 2.28 -9.29
N GLN A 430 18.62 1.06 -9.75
CA GLN A 430 19.65 0.08 -10.07
C GLN A 430 20.56 0.52 -11.23
N PHE A 431 19.99 1.07 -12.32
CA PHE A 431 20.79 1.56 -13.44
C PHE A 431 21.66 2.77 -13.07
N LEU A 432 21.18 3.68 -12.22
CA LEU A 432 22.01 4.78 -11.71
C LEU A 432 23.15 4.30 -10.82
N GLU A 433 22.92 3.25 -10.03
CA GLU A 433 23.97 2.64 -9.25
C GLU A 433 25.03 1.98 -10.14
N GLU A 434 24.60 1.19 -11.13
CA GLU A 434 25.50 0.59 -12.12
C GLU A 434 26.28 1.63 -12.91
N GLN A 435 25.65 2.76 -13.26
CA GLN A 435 26.33 3.91 -13.84
C GLN A 435 27.49 4.37 -12.93
N SER A 436 27.27 4.46 -11.62
CA SER A 436 28.27 4.96 -10.68
C SER A 436 29.47 4.01 -10.46
N HIS A 437 29.30 2.71 -10.71
CA HIS A 437 30.33 1.67 -10.48
C HIS A 437 30.96 1.11 -11.77
N LEU A 438 30.25 1.11 -12.91
CA LEU A 438 30.71 0.54 -14.17
C LEU A 438 31.11 1.63 -15.18
N ASN A 439 32.41 1.95 -15.24
CA ASN A 439 32.93 2.97 -16.16
C ASN A 439 32.66 2.66 -17.65
N ASN A 440 32.66 1.38 -18.04
CA ASN A 440 32.55 0.97 -19.46
C ASN A 440 31.15 1.15 -20.07
N ARG A 441 30.10 1.34 -19.24
CA ARG A 441 28.70 1.50 -19.70
C ARG A 441 27.98 2.66 -19.00
N HIS A 442 28.73 3.60 -18.44
CA HIS A 442 28.22 4.73 -17.66
C HIS A 442 27.08 5.48 -18.39
N ASN A 443 27.29 5.85 -19.65
CA ASN A 443 26.32 6.64 -20.43
C ASN A 443 25.08 5.83 -20.85
N VAL A 444 25.26 4.55 -21.18
CA VAL A 444 24.14 3.67 -21.57
C VAL A 444 23.22 3.42 -20.38
N ASN A 445 23.78 3.17 -19.19
CA ASN A 445 23.00 3.00 -17.96
C ASN A 445 22.25 4.27 -17.55
N PHE A 446 22.84 5.46 -17.77
CA PHE A 446 22.13 6.72 -17.61
C PHE A 446 20.92 6.83 -18.56
N THR A 447 21.07 6.38 -19.81
CA THR A 447 19.97 6.37 -20.80
C THR A 447 18.86 5.41 -20.38
N ARG A 448 19.22 4.20 -19.90
CA ARG A 448 18.26 3.21 -19.38
C ARG A 448 17.49 3.75 -18.18
N ALA A 449 18.17 4.39 -17.23
CA ALA A 449 17.54 5.05 -16.09
C ALA A 449 16.55 6.15 -16.54
N THR A 450 16.96 6.98 -17.51
CA THR A 450 16.14 8.06 -18.07
C THR A 450 14.91 7.52 -18.80
N LEU A 451 15.05 6.40 -19.53
CA LEU A 451 13.94 5.74 -20.21
C LEU A 451 12.92 5.18 -19.22
N CYS A 452 13.36 4.55 -18.12
CA CYS A 452 12.46 4.09 -17.05
C CYS A 452 11.64 5.24 -16.47
N GLU A 453 12.25 6.41 -16.22
CA GLU A 453 11.55 7.62 -15.74
C GLU A 453 10.51 8.12 -16.75
N LEU A 454 10.87 8.17 -18.03
CA LEU A 454 9.98 8.64 -19.10
C LEU A 454 8.76 7.73 -19.25
N ILE A 455 8.97 6.41 -19.23
CA ILE A 455 7.89 5.41 -19.32
C ILE A 455 6.98 5.50 -18.09
N ALA A 456 7.55 5.56 -16.88
CA ALA A 456 6.78 5.70 -15.64
C ALA A 456 5.91 6.97 -15.65
N THR A 457 6.45 8.08 -16.13
CA THR A 457 5.74 9.37 -16.26
C THR A 457 4.53 9.25 -17.20
N ARG A 458 4.70 8.57 -18.35
CA ARG A 458 3.62 8.38 -19.33
C ARG A 458 2.55 7.42 -18.85
N ILE A 459 2.93 6.34 -18.20
CA ILE A 459 1.99 5.38 -17.60
C ILE A 459 1.15 6.08 -16.52
N LEU A 460 1.79 6.84 -15.62
CA LEU A 460 1.08 7.60 -14.58
C LEU A 460 0.10 8.60 -15.19
N ARG A 461 0.54 9.34 -16.22
CA ARG A 461 -0.32 10.27 -16.95
C ARG A 461 -1.55 9.56 -17.55
N ARG A 462 -1.36 8.41 -18.19
CA ARG A 462 -2.45 7.61 -18.77
C ARG A 462 -3.43 7.10 -17.73
N PHE A 463 -2.96 6.65 -16.56
CA PHE A 463 -3.86 6.31 -15.44
C PHE A 463 -4.73 7.50 -15.01
N GLY A 464 -4.16 8.70 -14.98
CA GLY A 464 -4.87 9.94 -14.63
C GLY A 464 -5.77 10.52 -15.73
N GLU A 465 -5.57 10.16 -17.00
CA GLU A 465 -6.44 10.59 -18.12
C GLU A 465 -7.63 9.63 -18.32
N VAL A 466 -7.44 8.33 -18.06
CA VAL A 466 -8.47 7.29 -18.27
C VAL A 466 -9.50 7.24 -17.14
N HIS A 467 -9.11 7.56 -15.91
CA HIS A 467 -10.01 7.60 -14.76
C HIS A 467 -10.39 9.05 -14.52
N ASP A 468 -11.69 9.37 -14.58
CA ASP A 468 -12.25 10.72 -14.38
C ASP A 468 -11.62 11.42 -13.15
N ASP A 469 -11.54 12.76 -13.19
CA ASP A 469 -11.02 13.65 -12.12
C ASP A 469 -11.84 13.61 -10.81
N GLY A 470 -12.66 12.57 -10.59
CA GLY A 470 -13.43 12.31 -9.38
C GLY A 470 -12.60 11.69 -8.24
N HIS A 471 -13.30 11.34 -7.15
CA HIS A 471 -12.70 10.76 -5.96
C HIS A 471 -12.01 9.41 -6.25
N ASP A 472 -12.60 8.56 -7.10
CA ASP A 472 -12.06 7.24 -7.40
C ASP A 472 -10.74 7.30 -8.20
N GLY A 473 -10.62 8.26 -9.13
CA GLY A 473 -9.38 8.49 -9.90
C GLY A 473 -8.23 8.98 -9.01
N LEU A 474 -8.50 9.95 -8.13
CA LEU A 474 -7.49 10.44 -7.17
C LEU A 474 -7.06 9.33 -6.19
N LEU A 475 -8.01 8.50 -5.75
CA LEU A 475 -7.72 7.36 -4.87
C LEU A 475 -6.84 6.32 -5.56
N LEU A 476 -7.09 6.01 -6.83
CA LEU A 476 -6.24 5.10 -7.62
C LEU A 476 -4.82 5.64 -7.75
N LEU A 477 -4.67 6.91 -8.11
CA LEU A 477 -3.34 7.56 -8.23
C LEU A 477 -2.61 7.58 -6.88
N ALA A 478 -3.33 7.81 -5.77
CA ALA A 478 -2.79 7.70 -4.43
C ALA A 478 -2.31 6.29 -4.11
N HIS A 479 -3.06 5.25 -4.51
CA HIS A 479 -2.63 3.86 -4.36
C HIS A 479 -1.39 3.54 -5.20
N ILE A 480 -1.24 4.10 -6.39
CA ILE A 480 -0.03 3.90 -7.22
C ILE A 480 1.22 4.54 -6.60
N LEU A 481 1.08 5.75 -6.05
CA LEU A 481 2.24 6.56 -5.61
C LEU A 481 2.60 6.36 -4.13
N VAL A 482 1.60 6.17 -3.27
CA VAL A 482 1.74 6.21 -1.81
C VAL A 482 1.64 4.81 -1.18
N ALA A 483 1.07 3.83 -1.89
CA ALA A 483 1.13 2.46 -1.39
C ALA A 483 2.57 1.99 -1.30
N GLY A 484 2.95 1.48 -0.12
CA GLY A 484 4.19 0.74 0.00
C GLY A 484 4.12 -0.60 -0.75
N PHE A 485 5.18 -0.91 -1.50
CA PHE A 485 5.43 -2.18 -2.19
C PHE A 485 6.71 -2.83 -1.65
N GLU A 486 6.81 -4.15 -1.72
CA GLU A 486 8.02 -4.88 -1.32
C GLU A 486 8.78 -5.38 -2.55
N PRO A 487 10.12 -5.24 -2.60
CA PRO A 487 10.91 -5.72 -3.73
C PRO A 487 10.76 -7.22 -4.02
N PHE A 488 10.66 -8.06 -2.98
CA PHE A 488 10.50 -9.52 -3.08
C PHE A 488 9.03 -9.98 -3.06
N GLN A 489 8.07 -9.06 -3.23
CA GLN A 489 6.65 -9.41 -3.24
C GLN A 489 6.37 -10.37 -4.40
N ASN A 490 5.79 -11.54 -4.09
CA ASN A 490 5.56 -12.65 -5.02
C ASN A 490 6.82 -13.23 -5.68
N ALA A 491 7.98 -13.13 -5.03
CA ALA A 491 9.12 -13.95 -5.38
C ALA A 491 8.87 -15.45 -5.01
N PRO A 492 9.42 -16.41 -5.78
CA PRO A 492 9.38 -17.83 -5.42
C PRO A 492 9.89 -18.11 -4.01
N GLU A 493 9.33 -19.11 -3.32
CA GLU A 493 9.66 -19.42 -1.92
C GLU A 493 11.16 -19.61 -1.70
N GLU A 494 11.85 -20.28 -2.63
CA GLU A 494 13.30 -20.49 -2.62
C GLU A 494 14.11 -19.18 -2.57
N ILE A 495 13.67 -18.16 -3.31
CA ILE A 495 14.35 -16.86 -3.38
C ILE A 495 14.07 -16.03 -2.12
N ARG A 496 12.87 -16.16 -1.55
CA ARG A 496 12.52 -15.48 -0.30
C ARG A 496 13.35 -16.03 0.87
N ASP A 497 13.47 -17.34 0.97
CA ASP A 497 14.27 -18.00 2.01
C ASP A 497 15.76 -17.64 1.89
N GLU A 498 16.29 -17.53 0.67
CA GLU A 498 17.69 -17.13 0.43
C GLU A 498 17.93 -15.63 0.73
N ALA A 499 16.97 -14.78 0.39
CA ALA A 499 17.01 -13.35 0.69
C ALA A 499 16.98 -13.08 2.21
N GLU A 500 16.19 -13.85 2.97
CA GLU A 500 16.14 -13.81 4.44
C GLU A 500 17.48 -14.20 5.08
N ARG A 501 18.15 -15.22 4.55
CA ARG A 501 19.44 -15.70 5.07
C ARG A 501 20.58 -14.73 4.76
N THR A 502 20.58 -14.11 3.58
CA THR A 502 21.64 -13.21 3.13
C THR A 502 21.57 -11.83 3.80
N THR A 503 20.37 -11.42 4.25
CA THR A 503 20.12 -10.05 4.75
C THR A 503 19.74 -10.07 6.23
N SER A 504 20.75 -10.09 7.10
CA SER A 504 20.63 -10.34 8.55
C SER A 504 19.85 -9.30 9.40
N TRP A 505 19.17 -8.30 8.81
CA TRP A 505 18.51 -7.18 9.56
C TRP A 505 17.26 -6.61 8.88
N VAL A 506 16.53 -7.36 8.04
CA VAL A 506 15.39 -6.80 7.28
C VAL A 506 14.07 -7.02 8.01
N ASP A 507 13.62 -6.01 8.76
CA ASP A 507 12.18 -5.78 8.88
C ASP A 507 11.68 -5.44 7.46
N TYR A 508 10.87 -6.31 6.86
CA TYR A 508 10.23 -6.10 5.57
C TYR A 508 9.43 -4.79 5.58
N LYS A 509 10.06 -3.67 5.18
CA LYS A 509 9.40 -2.36 5.10
C LYS A 509 8.98 -2.09 3.67
N THR A 510 7.67 -1.95 3.49
CA THR A 510 7.05 -1.54 2.23
C THR A 510 7.51 -0.12 1.84
N LEU A 511 7.90 0.09 0.58
CA LEU A 511 8.40 1.37 0.05
C LEU A 511 7.43 1.97 -0.99
N PRO A 512 6.94 3.22 -0.80
CA PRO A 512 6.11 3.87 -1.78
C PRO A 512 6.86 4.28 -3.05
N SER A 513 6.19 4.18 -4.20
CA SER A 513 6.74 4.63 -5.50
C SER A 513 7.21 6.08 -5.46
N LEU A 514 6.49 6.96 -4.75
CA LEU A 514 6.82 8.37 -4.60
C LEU A 514 8.15 8.56 -3.85
N GLU A 515 8.46 7.71 -2.87
CA GLU A 515 9.73 7.74 -2.14
C GLU A 515 10.88 7.25 -3.03
N VAL A 516 10.67 6.18 -3.81
CA VAL A 516 11.67 5.70 -4.77
C VAL A 516 11.95 6.78 -5.83
N ALA A 517 10.93 7.52 -6.28
CA ALA A 517 11.11 8.64 -7.21
C ALA A 517 11.97 9.76 -6.60
N ILE A 518 11.79 10.07 -5.31
CA ILE A 518 12.59 11.08 -4.59
C ILE A 518 14.03 10.60 -4.40
N VAL A 519 14.21 9.37 -3.89
CA VAL A 519 15.53 8.76 -3.63
C VAL A 519 16.37 8.72 -4.90
N THR A 520 15.72 8.52 -6.04
CA THR A 520 16.40 8.45 -7.34
C THR A 520 16.52 9.83 -8.02
N GLU A 521 16.00 10.91 -7.45
CA GLU A 521 15.94 12.24 -8.07
C GLU A 521 15.22 12.26 -9.44
N SER A 522 14.06 11.60 -9.54
CA SER A 522 13.23 11.54 -10.75
C SER A 522 12.44 12.84 -10.97
N LYS A 523 13.13 13.92 -11.37
CA LYS A 523 12.58 15.28 -11.47
C LYS A 523 11.50 15.43 -12.54
N HIS A 524 11.60 14.73 -13.67
CA HIS A 524 10.56 14.78 -14.71
C HIS A 524 9.29 14.04 -14.27
N PHE A 525 9.45 12.92 -13.57
CA PHE A 525 8.31 12.19 -13.00
C PHE A 525 7.60 13.03 -11.93
N LEU A 526 8.35 13.59 -10.98
CA LEU A 526 7.81 14.36 -9.86
C LEU A 526 7.20 15.70 -10.30
N SER A 527 7.66 16.29 -11.40
CA SER A 527 7.08 17.52 -11.96
C SER A 527 5.88 17.30 -12.88
N SER A 528 5.51 16.05 -13.15
CA SER A 528 4.32 15.75 -13.94
C SER A 528 3.03 16.23 -13.22
N ALA A 529 2.07 16.75 -14.00
CA ALA A 529 0.81 17.25 -13.46
C ALA A 529 0.06 16.20 -12.63
N THR A 530 0.02 14.94 -13.09
CA THR A 530 -0.65 13.84 -12.38
C THR A 530 0.04 13.48 -11.06
N CYS A 531 1.37 13.54 -10.99
CA CYS A 531 2.09 13.35 -9.73
C CYS A 531 1.83 14.52 -8.77
N GLN A 532 1.90 15.75 -9.28
CA GLN A 532 1.62 16.96 -8.50
C GLN A 532 0.17 17.03 -7.98
N LYS A 533 -0.82 16.48 -8.71
CA LYS A 533 -2.19 16.31 -8.21
C LYS A 533 -2.22 15.53 -6.89
N VAL A 534 -1.49 14.41 -6.82
CA VAL A 534 -1.41 13.58 -5.60
C VAL A 534 -0.59 14.27 -4.50
N VAL A 535 0.56 14.86 -4.84
CA VAL A 535 1.39 15.61 -3.87
C VAL A 535 0.60 16.76 -3.24
N ASN A 536 -0.10 17.56 -4.04
CA ASN A 536 -0.94 18.65 -3.54
C ASN A 536 -2.09 18.13 -2.68
N ALA A 537 -2.73 17.02 -3.09
CA ALA A 537 -3.78 16.39 -2.29
C ALA A 537 -3.28 15.85 -0.94
N ILE A 538 -2.03 15.39 -0.86
CA ILE A 538 -1.38 15.03 0.41
C ILE A 538 -1.10 16.29 1.24
N TYR A 539 -0.52 17.33 0.63
CA TYR A 539 -0.18 18.59 1.30
C TYR A 539 -1.41 19.28 1.92
N GLU A 540 -2.53 19.28 1.19
CA GLU A 540 -3.81 19.83 1.65
C GLU A 540 -4.53 18.95 2.70
N GLY A 541 -4.12 17.68 2.84
CA GLY A 541 -4.75 16.71 3.74
C GLY A 541 -6.00 16.02 3.15
N ARG A 542 -6.20 16.05 1.82
CA ARG A 542 -7.27 15.29 1.14
C ARG A 542 -6.99 13.80 1.10
N ILE A 543 -5.72 13.39 1.06
CA ILE A 543 -5.31 11.99 1.11
C ILE A 543 -4.77 11.71 2.51
N VAL A 544 -5.35 10.73 3.19
CA VAL A 544 -4.88 10.27 4.50
C VAL A 544 -4.34 8.86 4.36
N TYR A 545 -3.12 8.67 4.83
CA TYR A 545 -2.45 7.38 4.91
C TYR A 545 -1.55 7.33 6.13
N THR A 546 -1.19 6.13 6.57
CA THR A 546 -0.18 5.96 7.64
C THR A 546 1.21 5.82 6.99
N PRO A 547 2.11 6.80 7.15
CA PRO A 547 3.47 6.70 6.61
C PRO A 547 4.31 5.70 7.41
N SER A 548 5.32 5.13 6.77
CA SER A 548 6.38 4.36 7.44
C SER A 548 7.44 5.31 7.98
N THR A 549 7.49 5.51 9.30
CA THR A 549 8.56 6.28 9.95
C THR A 549 9.74 5.39 10.34
N PHE A 550 10.94 5.99 10.39
CA PHE A 550 12.17 5.27 10.73
C PHE A 550 12.27 5.06 12.24
N TRP A 551 12.04 6.12 13.02
CA TRP A 551 12.12 6.18 14.48
C TRP A 551 11.15 7.24 15.02
N ASP A 552 10.34 6.85 16.00
CA ASP A 552 9.42 7.75 16.73
C ASP A 552 9.78 7.73 18.23
N ILE A 553 9.90 8.91 18.85
CA ILE A 553 10.08 9.10 20.29
C ILE A 553 8.83 8.59 21.03
N ILE A 554 7.63 8.81 20.47
CA ILE A 554 6.35 8.29 20.97
C ILE A 554 5.72 7.38 19.90
N PRO A 555 6.01 6.06 19.89
CA PRO A 555 5.49 5.17 18.86
C PRO A 555 4.01 4.87 19.08
N ASP A 556 3.12 5.46 18.28
CA ASP A 556 1.68 5.21 18.29
C ASP A 556 1.18 4.57 16.98
N HIS A 557 1.72 3.40 16.63
CA HIS A 557 1.33 2.64 15.43
C HIS A 557 0.18 1.65 15.66
N TYR A 558 -0.63 1.83 16.71
CA TYR A 558 -1.63 0.83 17.10
C TYR A 558 -2.75 0.61 16.04
N LYS A 559 -3.07 1.63 15.24
CA LYS A 559 -4.05 1.54 14.15
C LYS A 559 -3.45 2.07 12.83
N LEU A 560 -3.21 1.16 11.89
CA LEU A 560 -2.88 1.51 10.51
C LEU A 560 -4.17 1.90 9.77
N LYS A 561 -4.22 3.10 9.19
CA LYS A 561 -5.34 3.51 8.34
C LYS A 561 -5.02 3.20 6.88
N PRO A 562 -5.96 2.59 6.13
CA PRO A 562 -5.80 2.44 4.70
C PRO A 562 -5.77 3.81 4.02
N ILE A 563 -5.16 3.86 2.83
CA ILE A 563 -5.15 5.03 1.97
C ILE A 563 -6.62 5.37 1.66
N SER A 564 -7.05 6.54 2.08
CA SER A 564 -8.43 6.99 1.93
C SER A 564 -8.48 8.48 1.65
N ILE A 565 -9.54 8.90 0.98
CA ILE A 565 -9.83 10.33 0.79
C ILE A 565 -10.53 10.84 2.04
N TYR A 566 -10.06 11.97 2.54
CA TYR A 566 -10.57 12.63 3.72
C TYR A 566 -11.65 13.65 3.34
N ASP A 567 -12.85 13.43 3.87
CA ASP A 567 -13.94 14.41 3.82
C ASP A 567 -14.05 15.20 5.16
N PRO A 568 -13.84 16.52 5.14
CA PRO A 568 -13.96 17.41 6.30
C PRO A 568 -15.38 17.54 6.87
N ARG A 569 -16.40 17.33 6.03
CA ARG A 569 -17.81 17.47 6.40
C ARG A 569 -18.27 16.25 7.17
N GLU A 570 -17.82 15.06 6.77
CA GLU A 570 -18.13 13.79 7.45
C GLU A 570 -17.23 13.53 8.67
N SER A 571 -16.03 14.13 8.71
CA SER A 571 -15.09 13.91 9.82
C SER A 571 -15.53 14.60 11.14
N PRO A 572 -15.20 14.00 12.30
CA PRO A 572 -15.41 14.64 13.60
C PRO A 572 -14.67 15.97 13.72
N LEU A 573 -15.26 16.92 14.46
CA LEU A 573 -14.65 18.24 14.74
C LEU A 573 -13.26 18.11 15.40
N LEU A 574 -13.15 17.22 16.39
CA LEU A 574 -11.91 17.00 17.16
C LEU A 574 -11.02 15.90 16.56
N ASN A 575 -10.86 15.91 15.24
CA ASN A 575 -10.01 14.97 14.57
C ASN A 575 -8.53 15.37 14.72
N GLN A 576 -7.76 14.63 15.53
CA GLN A 576 -6.36 14.93 15.82
C GLN A 576 -5.43 14.93 14.59
N TYR A 577 -5.80 14.17 13.54
CA TYR A 577 -4.97 14.04 12.33
C TYR A 577 -4.85 15.36 11.55
N ARG A 578 -5.72 16.35 11.82
CA ARG A 578 -5.64 17.70 11.25
C ARG A 578 -4.30 18.40 11.57
N LEU A 579 -3.66 18.03 12.67
CA LEU A 579 -2.37 18.58 13.12
C LEU A 579 -1.17 17.99 12.36
N ILE A 580 -1.35 16.81 11.75
CA ILE A 580 -0.30 16.10 10.98
C ILE A 580 -0.27 16.57 9.52
N VAL A 581 -1.32 17.26 9.06
CA VAL A 581 -1.41 17.77 7.69
C VAL A 581 -0.27 18.77 7.42
N PRO A 582 0.59 18.57 6.40
CA PRO A 582 1.78 19.39 6.16
C PRO A 582 1.50 20.89 6.05
N ARG A 583 0.41 21.28 5.37
CA ARG A 583 0.01 22.69 5.29
C ARG A 583 -0.23 23.31 6.66
N THR A 584 -1.06 22.66 7.47
CA THR A 584 -1.38 23.13 8.82
C THR A 584 -0.14 23.19 9.68
N ARG A 585 0.73 22.16 9.58
CA ARG A 585 2.01 22.10 10.29
C ARG A 585 2.91 23.28 9.95
N ASN A 586 3.12 23.61 8.68
CA ASN A 586 3.96 24.76 8.29
C ASN A 586 3.44 26.08 8.87
N VAL A 587 2.10 26.25 8.92
CA VAL A 587 1.48 27.43 9.55
C VAL A 587 1.74 27.44 11.06
N LEU A 588 1.61 26.29 11.73
CA LEU A 588 1.89 26.16 13.16
C LEU A 588 3.36 26.44 13.49
N GLU A 589 4.30 25.88 12.73
CA GLU A 589 5.74 26.14 12.90
C GLU A 589 6.06 27.64 12.72
N SER A 590 5.40 28.31 11.77
CA SER A 590 5.52 29.77 11.59
C SER A 590 4.99 30.55 12.80
N ILE A 591 3.85 30.14 13.36
CA ILE A 591 3.26 30.76 14.57
C ILE A 591 4.16 30.51 15.79
N GLN A 592 4.70 29.30 15.94
CA GLN A 592 5.63 28.96 17.02
C GLN A 592 6.89 29.82 16.94
N PHE A 593 7.48 29.97 15.75
CA PHE A 593 8.66 30.81 15.56
C PHE A 593 8.35 32.29 15.83
N ALA A 594 7.21 32.81 15.36
CA ALA A 594 6.78 34.17 15.67
C ALA A 594 6.60 34.39 17.18
N THR A 595 6.08 33.38 17.89
CA THR A 595 5.95 33.41 19.35
C THR A 595 7.31 33.41 20.03
N LEU A 596 8.26 32.56 19.59
CA LEU A 596 9.64 32.55 20.07
C LEU A 596 10.31 33.91 19.89
N LEU A 597 10.20 34.51 18.70
CA LEU A 597 10.79 35.80 18.38
C LEU A 597 10.18 36.92 19.25
N THR A 598 8.85 36.90 19.45
CA THR A 598 8.16 37.86 20.29
C THR A 598 8.62 37.75 21.75
N LEU A 599 8.73 36.54 22.28
CA LEU A 599 9.24 36.30 23.63
C LEU A 599 10.71 36.70 23.77
N TYR A 600 11.55 36.41 22.78
CA TYR A 600 12.95 36.84 22.74
C TYR A 600 13.07 38.36 22.82
N VAL A 601 12.35 39.09 21.96
CA VAL A 601 12.35 40.57 21.95
C VAL A 601 11.81 41.09 23.29
N ALA A 602 10.74 40.50 23.82
CA ALA A 602 10.19 40.89 25.12
C ALA A 602 11.21 40.71 26.26
N VAL A 603 11.98 39.63 26.28
CA VAL A 603 13.05 39.42 27.26
C VAL A 603 14.16 40.45 27.09
N MET A 604 14.61 40.72 25.86
CA MET A 604 15.69 41.68 25.62
C MET A 604 15.29 43.12 25.97
N VAL A 605 14.01 43.48 25.80
CA VAL A 605 13.48 44.80 26.17
C VAL A 605 13.22 44.92 27.67
N LEU A 606 12.68 43.87 28.30
CA LEU A 606 12.28 43.87 29.71
C LEU A 606 13.34 43.27 30.65
N ARG A 607 14.57 43.05 30.16
CA ARG A 607 15.64 42.38 30.91
C ARG A 607 15.92 43.07 32.24
N ARG A 608 15.96 42.28 33.32
CA ARG A 608 16.33 42.73 34.67
C ARG A 608 17.55 41.92 35.10
N LYS A 609 18.66 42.62 35.39
CA LYS A 609 19.95 41.98 35.68
C LYS A 609 19.88 41.03 36.90
N ASN A 610 19.26 41.48 38.00
CA ASN A 610 19.29 40.76 39.30
C ASN A 610 18.04 39.93 39.65
N ARG A 611 17.06 39.75 38.75
CA ARG A 611 15.86 38.95 39.06
C ARG A 611 15.40 38.15 37.86
N TYR A 612 15.13 36.87 38.08
CA TYR A 612 14.48 36.00 37.11
C TYR A 612 13.01 36.41 36.95
N GLY A 613 12.68 37.00 35.81
CA GLY A 613 11.34 37.54 35.54
C GLY A 613 10.35 36.48 35.05
N PRO A 614 9.03 36.72 35.15
CA PRO A 614 8.03 35.82 34.59
C PRO A 614 8.11 35.73 33.06
N THR A 615 8.48 36.83 32.38
CA THR A 615 8.70 36.87 30.93
C THR A 615 9.93 36.05 30.52
N GLU A 616 10.98 36.10 31.33
CA GLU A 616 12.19 35.29 31.16
C GLU A 616 11.91 33.80 31.33
N ALA A 617 11.12 33.44 32.36
CA ALA A 617 10.66 32.07 32.57
C ALA A 617 9.82 31.55 31.39
N ALA A 618 8.89 32.37 30.88
CA ALA A 618 8.07 32.01 29.72
C ALA A 618 8.93 31.78 28.47
N PHE A 619 9.91 32.66 28.21
CA PHE A 619 10.87 32.49 27.13
C PHE A 619 11.71 31.23 27.30
N SER A 620 12.29 30.98 28.47
CA SER A 620 13.11 29.78 28.72
C SER A 620 12.32 28.50 28.52
N ILE A 621 11.11 28.40 29.07
CA ILE A 621 10.27 27.20 28.90
C ILE A 621 9.90 27.01 27.42
N PHE A 622 9.50 28.08 26.73
CA PHE A 622 9.12 28.02 25.33
C PHE A 622 10.30 27.69 24.40
N ALA A 623 11.45 28.34 24.59
CA ALA A 623 12.67 28.11 23.81
C ALA A 623 13.23 26.70 24.02
N PHE A 624 13.12 26.15 25.23
CA PHE A 624 13.46 24.73 25.48
C PHE A 624 12.52 23.79 24.72
N GLY A 625 11.21 24.04 24.75
CA GLY A 625 10.24 23.27 23.98
C GLY A 625 10.49 23.36 22.47
N TRP A 626 10.74 24.56 21.95
CA TRP A 626 11.07 24.76 20.54
C TRP A 626 12.38 24.04 20.14
N GLY A 627 13.41 24.09 21.00
CA GLY A 627 14.66 23.36 20.78
C GLY A 627 14.47 21.84 20.79
N LEU A 628 13.56 21.32 21.62
CA LEU A 628 13.16 19.91 21.63
C LEU A 628 12.49 19.50 20.32
N ASP A 629 11.65 20.35 19.73
CA ASP A 629 11.05 20.09 18.41
C ASP A 629 12.10 20.04 17.30
N GLN A 630 13.11 20.92 17.33
CA GLN A 630 14.23 20.86 16.38
C GLN A 630 15.04 19.56 16.56
N PHE A 631 15.27 19.15 17.81
CA PHE A 631 15.95 17.89 18.12
C PHE A 631 15.14 16.66 17.67
N ALA A 632 13.82 16.65 17.89
CA ALA A 632 12.92 15.60 17.41
C ALA A 632 12.92 15.53 15.88
N THR A 633 12.97 16.67 15.19
CA THR A 633 13.08 16.74 13.72
C THR A 633 14.38 16.12 13.21
N ILE A 634 15.50 16.39 13.90
CA ILE A 634 16.80 15.79 13.59
C ILE A 634 16.78 14.28 13.80
N LEU A 635 16.13 13.79 14.86
CA LEU A 635 16.01 12.36 15.14
C LEU A 635 15.11 11.63 14.13
N ALA A 636 13.97 12.24 13.77
CA ALA A 636 12.98 11.62 12.88
C ALA A 636 13.48 11.52 11.42
N HIS A 637 14.15 12.57 10.92
CA HIS A 637 14.56 12.65 9.51
C HIS A 637 16.07 12.44 9.31
N GLY A 638 16.86 12.47 10.38
CA GLY A 638 18.32 12.40 10.35
C GLY A 638 18.99 13.75 10.11
N TRP A 639 20.21 13.89 10.62
CA TRP A 639 21.03 15.11 10.53
C TRP A 639 21.18 15.67 9.11
N ASN A 640 21.19 14.80 8.11
CA ASN A 640 21.55 15.16 6.73
C ASN A 640 20.36 15.61 5.93
N VAL A 641 19.15 15.20 6.31
CA VAL A 641 17.92 15.79 5.78
C VAL A 641 17.70 17.15 6.46
N TYR A 642 17.88 17.20 7.78
CA TYR A 642 17.73 18.45 8.53
C TYR A 642 18.68 19.55 8.04
N THR A 643 19.96 19.26 7.80
CA THR A 643 20.93 20.25 7.29
C THR A 643 20.78 20.59 5.80
N GLN A 644 19.93 19.88 5.03
CA GLN A 644 19.62 20.27 3.64
C GLN A 644 18.76 21.53 3.57
N ASN A 645 17.95 21.78 4.61
CA ASN A 645 17.30 23.06 4.74
C ASN A 645 18.38 24.10 5.06
N LEU A 646 18.53 25.08 4.17
CA LEU A 646 19.58 26.10 4.22
C LEU A 646 19.57 26.86 5.55
N TRP A 647 18.45 26.87 6.28
CA TRP A 647 18.27 27.67 7.48
C TRP A 647 18.39 26.88 8.78
N SER A 648 18.44 25.55 8.68
CA SER A 648 18.57 24.67 9.85
C SER A 648 19.83 24.92 10.67
N PHE A 649 20.89 25.46 10.07
CA PHE A 649 22.09 25.86 10.80
C PHE A 649 21.85 27.08 11.69
N LEU A 650 20.98 28.02 11.29
CA LEU A 650 20.58 29.15 12.14
C LEU A 650 19.79 28.64 13.34
N ASP A 651 18.88 27.69 13.11
CA ASP A 651 18.09 27.07 14.17
C ASP A 651 18.99 26.33 15.18
N VAL A 652 20.00 25.58 14.71
CA VAL A 652 21.01 24.92 15.56
C VAL A 652 21.90 25.93 16.30
N ALA A 653 22.35 26.98 15.62
CA ALA A 653 23.15 28.03 16.22
C ALA A 653 22.38 28.73 17.35
N PHE A 654 21.10 29.01 17.14
CA PHE A 654 20.23 29.57 18.17
C PHE A 654 20.09 28.61 19.37
N VAL A 655 19.83 27.31 19.13
CA VAL A 655 19.73 26.32 20.21
C VAL A 655 21.02 26.27 21.03
N LEU A 656 22.20 26.34 20.38
CA LEU A 656 23.48 26.37 21.07
C LEU A 656 23.66 27.64 21.92
N ILE A 657 23.36 28.82 21.37
CA ILE A 657 23.40 30.10 22.09
C ILE A 657 22.45 30.06 23.30
N TYR A 658 21.23 29.55 23.10
CA TYR A 658 20.23 29.40 24.14
C TYR A 658 20.70 28.48 25.28
N TRP A 659 21.36 27.36 24.96
CA TRP A 659 21.91 26.45 25.97
C TRP A 659 23.01 27.11 26.81
N VAL A 660 23.93 27.85 26.17
CA VAL A 660 24.99 28.59 26.88
C VAL A 660 24.36 29.65 27.79
N TYR A 661 23.38 30.40 27.28
CA TYR A 661 22.60 31.36 28.08
C TYR A 661 21.96 30.68 29.30
N LEU A 662 21.28 29.55 29.11
CA LEU A 662 20.56 28.86 30.19
C LEU A 662 21.51 28.35 31.27
N VAL A 663 22.68 27.81 30.89
CA VAL A 663 23.70 27.34 31.84
C VAL A 663 24.28 28.52 32.62
N LEU A 664 24.68 29.60 31.95
CA LEU A 664 25.22 30.79 32.60
C LEU A 664 24.19 31.43 33.55
N ARG A 665 22.94 31.53 33.12
CA ARG A 665 21.86 32.09 33.91
C ARG A 665 21.52 31.25 35.14
N PHE A 666 21.55 29.91 35.01
CA PHE A 666 21.37 29.01 36.13
C PHE A 666 22.52 29.10 37.14
N LEU A 667 23.77 29.21 36.67
CA LEU A 667 24.95 29.38 37.51
C LEU A 667 24.95 30.74 38.21
N GLY A 668 24.64 31.82 37.49
CA GLY A 668 24.48 33.18 38.04
C GLY A 668 23.43 33.23 39.14
N TRP A 669 22.27 32.58 38.92
CA TRP A 669 21.23 32.48 39.94
C TRP A 669 21.65 31.67 41.17
N LYS A 670 22.33 30.54 40.99
CA LYS A 670 22.77 29.68 42.11
C LYS A 670 23.91 30.30 42.93
N LEU A 671 24.82 31.01 42.28
CA LEU A 671 26.00 31.63 42.91
C LEU A 671 25.74 33.08 43.37
N GLY A 672 24.67 33.71 42.89
CA GLY A 672 24.36 35.12 43.18
C GLY A 672 25.33 36.12 42.55
N ASP A 673 26.02 35.74 41.47
CA ASP A 673 27.04 36.56 40.81
C ASP A 673 26.42 37.39 39.66
N ALA A 674 26.39 38.70 39.84
CA ALA A 674 25.85 39.65 38.86
C ALA A 674 26.63 39.67 37.53
N ASN A 675 27.91 39.29 37.53
CA ASN A 675 28.72 39.26 36.30
C ASN A 675 28.30 38.10 35.38
N LEU A 676 27.99 36.92 35.96
CA LEU A 676 27.49 35.77 35.19
C LEU A 676 26.10 36.05 34.60
N ASP A 677 25.28 36.78 35.34
CA ASP A 677 23.96 37.22 34.88
C ASP A 677 24.05 38.21 33.70
N GLU A 678 25.01 39.14 33.73
CA GLU A 678 25.26 40.06 32.62
C GLU A 678 25.82 39.33 31.39
N GLN A 679 26.80 38.45 31.59
CA GLN A 679 27.37 37.62 30.52
C GLN A 679 26.31 36.72 29.87
N ALA A 680 25.34 36.21 30.61
CA ALA A 680 24.24 35.43 30.04
C ALA A 680 23.44 36.26 29.02
N PHE A 681 23.07 37.50 29.36
CA PHE A 681 22.36 38.39 28.43
C PHE A 681 23.23 38.83 27.25
N ASP A 682 24.54 38.98 27.43
CA ASP A 682 25.48 39.29 26.35
C ASP A 682 25.56 38.13 25.35
N VAL A 683 25.60 36.89 25.83
CA VAL A 683 25.50 35.69 24.99
C VAL A 683 24.16 35.65 24.27
N LEU A 684 23.05 35.93 24.97
CA LEU A 684 21.72 35.94 24.35
C LEU A 684 21.55 37.05 23.29
N ALA A 685 22.30 38.16 23.39
CA ALA A 685 22.32 39.20 22.37
C ALA A 685 22.91 38.69 21.03
N LEU A 686 23.82 37.71 21.06
CA LEU A 686 24.35 37.06 19.86
C LEU A 686 23.29 36.26 19.09
N ALA A 687 22.10 36.04 19.66
CA ALA A 687 20.98 35.41 18.96
C ALA A 687 20.29 36.34 17.93
N ALA A 688 20.40 37.67 18.06
CA ALA A 688 19.70 38.59 17.16
C ALA A 688 20.12 38.45 15.68
N PRO A 689 21.44 38.37 15.35
CA PRO A 689 21.89 38.08 13.98
C PRO A 689 21.47 36.72 13.43
N VAL A 690 20.97 35.81 14.28
CA VAL A 690 20.49 34.48 13.89
C VAL A 690 18.98 34.49 13.69
N LEU A 691 18.23 34.99 14.67
CA LEU A 691 16.75 34.98 14.67
C LEU A 691 16.14 35.97 13.68
N VAL A 692 16.73 37.16 13.49
CA VAL A 692 16.14 38.18 12.62
C VAL A 692 16.21 37.77 11.14
N PRO A 693 17.37 37.32 10.59
CA PRO A 693 17.39 36.77 9.24
C PRO A 693 16.47 35.56 9.09
N ARG A 694 16.38 34.71 10.11
CA ARG A 694 15.50 33.54 10.11
C ARG A 694 14.03 33.89 9.85
N LEU A 695 13.56 35.06 10.28
CA LEU A 695 12.20 35.58 9.99
C LEU A 695 11.98 35.86 8.50
N ALA A 696 12.93 36.51 7.83
CA ALA A 696 12.82 36.84 6.40
C ALA A 696 12.64 35.57 5.55
N PHE A 697 13.30 34.48 5.94
CA PHE A 697 13.22 33.21 5.23
C PHE A 697 11.94 32.41 5.48
N ASN A 698 11.24 32.65 6.60
CA ASN A 698 9.89 32.11 6.80
C ASN A 698 8.85 32.82 5.92
N LEU A 699 9.07 34.10 5.61
CA LEU A 699 8.12 34.90 4.81
C LEU A 699 8.35 34.78 3.30
N LEU A 700 9.57 34.42 2.86
CA LEU A 700 9.99 34.46 1.46
C LEU A 700 10.49 33.10 0.93
N SER A 701 10.15 31.99 1.60
CA SER A 701 10.67 30.64 1.30
C SER A 701 10.46 30.17 -0.15
N ASP A 702 9.42 30.67 -0.81
CA ASP A 702 8.98 30.20 -2.13
C ASP A 702 9.57 31.02 -3.29
N ASN A 703 10.51 31.93 -3.03
CA ASN A 703 11.11 32.77 -4.06
C ASN A 703 12.36 32.12 -4.69
N LEU A 704 12.41 32.16 -6.03
CA LEU A 704 13.55 31.76 -6.87
C LEU A 704 14.91 32.24 -6.32
N VAL A 705 14.99 33.50 -5.91
CA VAL A 705 16.24 34.13 -5.47
C VAL A 705 16.80 33.44 -4.22
N PHE A 706 15.93 33.08 -3.26
CA PHE A 706 16.34 32.36 -2.06
C PHE A 706 16.66 30.89 -2.36
N LEU A 707 15.96 30.32 -3.34
CA LEU A 707 16.26 28.99 -3.85
C LEU A 707 17.66 28.92 -4.48
N SER A 708 18.07 29.96 -5.21
CA SER A 708 19.38 30.04 -5.84
C SER A 708 20.51 30.34 -4.87
N LEU A 709 20.26 31.17 -3.85
CA LEU A 709 21.23 31.46 -2.79
C LEU A 709 21.75 30.18 -2.14
N ARG A 710 20.93 29.13 -1.97
CA ARG A 710 21.36 27.85 -1.41
C ARG A 710 22.54 27.22 -2.14
N SER A 711 22.48 27.18 -3.46
CA SER A 711 23.51 26.55 -4.28
C SER A 711 24.74 27.41 -4.40
N MET A 712 24.52 28.71 -4.48
CA MET A 712 25.54 29.74 -4.44
C MET A 712 26.34 29.72 -3.14
N MET A 713 25.73 29.38 -2.01
CA MET A 713 26.42 29.30 -0.72
C MET A 713 27.53 28.23 -0.72
N ALA A 714 27.36 27.11 -1.43
CA ALA A 714 28.42 26.09 -1.51
C ALA A 714 29.61 26.59 -2.33
N ASP A 715 29.35 27.22 -3.48
CA ASP A 715 30.37 27.87 -4.31
C ASP A 715 31.07 29.00 -3.51
N PHE A 716 30.30 29.79 -2.77
CA PHE A 716 30.78 30.85 -1.89
C PHE A 716 31.63 30.29 -0.75
N PHE A 717 31.21 29.24 -0.04
CA PHE A 717 31.99 28.63 1.04
C PHE A 717 33.26 27.97 0.52
N PHE A 718 33.20 27.27 -0.61
CA PHE A 718 34.38 26.67 -1.23
C PHE A 718 35.39 27.74 -1.62
N LEU A 719 34.95 28.81 -2.28
CA LEU A 719 35.81 29.90 -2.66
C LEU A 719 36.33 30.69 -1.44
N THR A 720 35.51 30.88 -0.41
CA THR A 720 35.91 31.51 0.86
C THR A 720 36.94 30.66 1.59
N ALA A 721 36.82 29.33 1.57
CA ALA A 721 37.81 28.42 2.16
C ALA A 721 39.14 28.44 1.38
N LEU A 722 39.07 28.46 0.04
CA LEU A 722 40.25 28.62 -0.81
C LEU A 722 40.93 29.99 -0.59
N SER A 723 40.12 31.06 -0.50
CA SER A 723 40.58 32.40 -0.15
C SER A 723 41.25 32.42 1.22
N ALA A 724 40.64 31.83 2.25
CA ALA A 724 41.20 31.75 3.59
C ALA A 724 42.51 30.93 3.62
N TRP A 725 42.60 29.88 2.80
CA TRP A 725 43.83 29.10 2.64
C TRP A 725 44.95 29.93 2.01
N CYS A 726 44.65 30.67 0.95
CA CYS A 726 45.58 31.62 0.35
C CYS A 726 45.96 32.72 1.35
N PHE A 727 44.99 33.30 2.05
CA PHE A 727 45.19 34.30 3.10
C PHE A 727 46.17 33.80 4.16
N LEU A 728 46.02 32.57 4.63
CA LEU A 728 46.93 31.97 5.60
C LEU A 728 48.36 31.84 5.04
N GLY A 729 48.52 31.48 3.76
CA GLY A 729 49.81 31.42 3.09
C GLY A 729 50.51 32.78 3.00
N PHE A 730 49.77 33.83 2.61
CA PHE A 730 50.28 35.20 2.58
C PHE A 730 50.58 35.73 3.99
N LEU A 731 49.75 35.39 4.98
CA LEU A 731 49.96 35.74 6.38
C LEU A 731 51.24 35.09 6.93
N LEU A 732 51.45 33.80 6.68
CA LEU A 732 52.69 33.08 7.04
C LEU A 732 53.91 33.71 6.38
N SER A 733 53.82 34.06 5.09
CA SER A 733 54.91 34.72 4.37
C SER A 733 55.29 36.06 5.01
N LEU A 734 54.31 36.91 5.33
CA LEU A 734 54.56 38.20 5.99
C LEU A 734 55.04 38.04 7.45
N LEU A 735 54.54 37.01 8.16
CA LEU A 735 54.96 36.70 9.52
C LEU A 735 56.44 36.29 9.57
N TRP A 736 56.88 35.43 8.65
CA TRP A 736 58.28 35.01 8.55
C TRP A 736 59.19 36.12 8.02
N LEU A 737 58.71 36.91 7.05
CA LEU A 737 59.46 38.06 6.53
C LEU A 737 59.65 39.17 7.57
N GLY A 738 58.68 39.31 8.49
CA GLY A 738 58.72 40.29 9.57
C GLY A 738 59.50 39.87 10.80
N GLU A 739 59.94 38.61 10.93
CA GLU A 739 60.64 38.07 12.11
C GLU A 739 60.01 38.47 13.47
N GLY A 740 58.67 38.58 13.53
CA GLY A 740 57.96 38.98 14.76
C GLY A 740 57.81 40.49 14.99
N ALA A 741 58.12 41.34 14.00
CA ALA A 741 57.96 42.80 14.08
C ALA A 741 56.53 43.26 14.44
N HIS A 742 55.51 42.51 14.03
CA HIS A 742 54.11 42.79 14.32
C HIS A 742 53.39 41.53 14.82
N PRO A 743 52.46 41.65 15.78
CA PRO A 743 51.66 40.51 16.24
C PRO A 743 50.71 40.05 15.13
N ILE A 744 50.43 38.74 15.11
CA ILE A 744 49.64 38.08 14.06
C ILE A 744 48.28 38.73 13.81
N LEU A 745 47.64 39.24 14.87
CA LEU A 745 46.34 39.92 14.80
C LEU A 745 46.42 41.24 14.01
N THR A 746 47.52 41.99 14.11
CA THR A 746 47.72 43.26 13.42
C THR A 746 47.95 43.05 11.93
N ILE A 747 48.82 42.09 11.58
CA ILE A 747 49.07 41.72 10.17
C ILE A 747 47.78 41.19 9.53
N SER A 748 47.07 40.30 10.23
CA SER A 748 45.78 39.78 9.77
C SER A 748 44.75 40.90 9.56
N LYS A 749 44.69 41.89 10.47
CA LYS A 749 43.79 43.04 10.35
C LYS A 749 44.09 43.87 9.09
N TRP A 750 45.35 44.18 8.82
CA TRP A 750 45.75 44.92 7.62
C TRP A 750 45.41 44.17 6.33
N MET A 751 45.64 42.85 6.30
CA MET A 751 45.26 42.02 5.16
C MET A 751 43.74 41.95 4.96
N ILE A 752 42.95 41.84 6.03
CA ILE A 752 41.48 41.86 5.95
C ILE A 752 40.97 43.20 5.40
N TYR A 753 41.56 44.32 5.81
CA TYR A 753 41.15 45.63 5.30
C TYR A 753 41.46 45.80 3.81
N ILE A 754 42.60 45.29 3.33
CA ILE A 754 42.94 45.26 1.90
C ILE A 754 41.99 44.34 1.12
N TRP A 755 41.65 43.18 1.70
CA TRP A 755 40.73 42.20 1.10
C TRP A 755 39.31 42.76 0.90
N PHE A 756 38.80 43.57 1.84
CA PHE A 756 37.51 44.24 1.68
C PHE A 756 37.61 45.60 0.98
N GLY A 757 38.82 46.03 0.57
CA GLY A 757 39.05 47.33 -0.05
C GLY A 757 38.78 48.53 0.87
N LEU A 758 38.78 48.31 2.19
CA LEU A 758 38.46 49.33 3.19
C LEU A 758 39.62 50.30 3.43
N ASP A 759 40.87 49.85 3.23
CA ASP A 759 42.06 50.64 3.54
C ASP A 759 43.32 50.13 2.79
N GLY A 760 44.20 51.05 2.38
CA GLY A 760 45.50 50.78 1.76
C GLY A 760 46.68 50.78 2.75
N THR A 761 46.45 51.05 4.04
CA THR A 761 47.51 51.11 5.07
C THR A 761 48.37 49.86 5.14
N GLY A 762 47.83 48.67 4.87
CA GLY A 762 48.61 47.44 4.85
C GLY A 762 49.70 47.42 3.75
N ILE A 763 49.51 48.10 2.62
CA ILE A 763 50.52 48.24 1.56
C ILE A 763 51.59 49.24 2.01
N HIS A 764 51.20 50.35 2.63
CA HIS A 764 52.17 51.33 3.15
C HIS A 764 53.02 50.75 4.29
N ARG A 765 52.41 49.98 5.20
CA ARG A 765 53.10 49.31 6.32
C ARG A 765 53.89 48.09 5.87
N SER A 766 53.67 47.58 4.66
CA SER A 766 54.36 46.38 4.19
C SER A 766 55.87 46.56 3.98
N THR A 767 56.34 47.80 3.79
CA THR A 767 57.79 48.10 3.73
C THR A 767 58.50 47.84 5.05
N GLU A 768 57.75 47.77 6.17
CA GLU A 768 58.28 47.48 7.51
C GLU A 768 58.69 46.01 7.67
N PHE A 769 58.12 45.09 6.87
CA PHE A 769 58.57 43.68 6.85
C PHE A 769 59.85 43.54 6.03
N HIS A 770 59.86 44.09 4.81
CA HIS A 770 61.03 44.17 3.94
C HIS A 770 60.77 45.21 2.86
N TRP A 771 61.76 46.05 2.54
CA TRP A 771 61.61 47.20 1.63
C TRP A 771 61.02 46.84 0.25
N LEU A 772 61.42 45.70 -0.34
CA LEU A 772 60.90 45.23 -1.63
C LEU A 772 59.87 44.08 -1.53
N LEU A 773 60.23 42.99 -0.83
CA LEU A 773 59.43 41.78 -0.78
C LEU A 773 58.10 41.98 -0.02
N GLY A 774 58.06 42.81 1.01
CA GLY A 774 56.83 43.09 1.77
C GLY A 774 55.73 43.71 0.90
N PRO A 775 55.98 44.85 0.24
CA PRO A 775 55.06 45.45 -0.73
C PRO A 775 54.71 44.53 -1.88
N SER A 776 55.68 43.78 -2.40
CA SER A 776 55.44 42.85 -3.52
C SER A 776 54.44 41.75 -3.14
N VAL A 777 54.61 41.15 -1.95
CA VAL A 777 53.70 40.12 -1.41
C VAL A 777 52.33 40.70 -1.10
N MET A 778 52.25 41.91 -0.53
CA MET A 778 50.98 42.56 -0.19
C MET A 778 50.19 42.99 -1.44
N VAL A 779 50.86 43.51 -2.47
CA VAL A 779 50.24 43.83 -3.76
C VAL A 779 49.79 42.57 -4.50
N ALA A 780 50.60 41.50 -4.47
CA ALA A 780 50.19 40.21 -5.02
C ALA A 780 48.94 39.65 -4.32
N PHE A 781 48.86 39.77 -2.99
CA PHE A 781 47.68 39.41 -2.21
C PHE A 781 46.46 40.26 -2.61
N ALA A 782 46.61 41.59 -2.72
CA ALA A 782 45.52 42.49 -3.11
C ALA A 782 45.00 42.18 -4.52
N PHE A 783 45.90 41.91 -5.47
CA PHE A 783 45.54 41.54 -6.84
C PHE A 783 44.79 40.21 -6.90
N LEU A 784 45.30 39.19 -6.21
CA LEU A 784 44.71 37.85 -6.18
C LEU A 784 43.34 37.86 -5.45
N GLY A 785 43.22 38.63 -4.37
CA GLY A 785 41.97 38.87 -3.65
C GLY A 785 40.92 39.59 -4.48
N ASN A 786 41.17 40.86 -4.79
CA ASN A 786 40.15 41.77 -5.31
C ASN A 786 39.87 41.57 -6.81
N THR A 787 40.83 41.02 -7.56
CA THR A 787 40.66 40.80 -9.00
C THR A 787 40.28 39.36 -9.28
N LEU A 788 41.11 38.38 -8.90
CA LEU A 788 40.90 36.99 -9.29
C LEU A 788 39.76 36.32 -8.52
N PHE A 789 39.77 36.37 -7.18
CA PHE A 789 38.73 35.69 -6.40
C PHE A 789 37.36 36.35 -6.55
N LEU A 790 37.29 37.68 -6.59
CA LEU A 790 36.00 38.37 -6.80
C LEU A 790 35.39 38.06 -8.18
N THR A 791 36.20 38.04 -9.25
CA THR A 791 35.70 37.72 -10.60
C THR A 791 35.28 36.26 -10.74
N ILE A 792 36.05 35.32 -10.16
CA ILE A 792 35.65 33.90 -10.09
C ILE A 792 34.34 33.76 -9.31
N LEU A 793 34.19 34.46 -8.18
CA LEU A 793 32.96 34.42 -7.38
C LEU A 793 31.76 34.86 -8.21
N VAL A 794 31.82 36.05 -8.83
CA VAL A 794 30.72 36.58 -9.64
C VAL A 794 30.38 35.65 -10.82
N SER A 795 31.40 35.09 -11.48
CA SER A 795 31.21 34.15 -12.59
C SER A 795 30.57 32.84 -12.16
N MET A 796 31.06 32.23 -11.07
CA MET A 796 30.50 30.99 -10.52
C MET A 796 29.06 31.20 -10.07
N LEU A 797 28.78 32.28 -9.31
CA LEU A 797 27.43 32.62 -8.88
C LEU A 797 26.49 32.81 -10.07
N SER A 798 26.93 33.50 -11.13
CA SER A 798 26.12 33.75 -12.34
C SER A 798 25.85 32.47 -13.14
N ASN A 799 26.85 31.61 -13.32
CA ASN A 799 26.68 30.33 -14.00
C ASN A 799 25.76 29.38 -13.21
N THR A 800 25.96 29.32 -11.90
CA THR A 800 25.08 28.60 -10.98
C THR A 800 23.65 29.15 -11.10
N PHE A 801 23.43 30.46 -11.04
CA PHE A 801 22.10 31.06 -11.24
C PHE A 801 21.43 30.74 -12.59
N SER A 802 22.19 30.69 -13.68
CA SER A 802 21.62 30.43 -15.02
C SER A 802 21.21 28.96 -15.19
N ASN A 803 22.07 28.03 -14.76
CA ASN A 803 21.78 26.59 -14.76
C ASN A 803 20.61 26.25 -13.85
N ILE A 804 20.50 27.02 -12.77
CA ILE A 804 19.33 27.05 -11.93
C ILE A 804 18.14 27.45 -12.80
N SER A 805 18.06 28.71 -13.20
CA SER A 805 16.85 29.29 -13.78
C SER A 805 16.26 28.52 -14.97
N SER A 806 17.06 27.74 -15.70
CA SER A 806 16.57 26.88 -16.80
C SER A 806 15.77 25.63 -16.37
N ASN A 807 16.07 25.02 -15.21
CA ASN A 807 15.49 23.71 -14.81
C ASN A 807 14.35 23.83 -13.80
N ALA A 808 13.53 24.82 -14.07
CA ALA A 808 13.01 25.62 -13.01
C ALA A 808 11.92 24.97 -12.17
N ILE A 809 10.83 24.81 -12.89
CA ILE A 809 9.57 24.24 -12.46
C ILE A 809 9.78 22.83 -11.90
N ALA A 810 10.69 22.07 -12.51
CA ALA A 810 10.96 20.69 -12.13
C ALA A 810 11.56 20.57 -10.73
N GLU A 811 12.46 21.49 -10.35
CA GLU A 811 13.08 21.46 -9.02
C GLU A 811 12.11 21.90 -7.92
N ILE A 812 11.25 22.89 -8.16
CA ILE A 812 10.22 23.25 -7.16
C ILE A 812 9.36 22.04 -6.89
N SER A 813 8.90 21.40 -7.95
CA SER A 813 7.93 20.32 -7.88
C SER A 813 8.54 19.14 -7.12
N PHE A 814 9.83 18.87 -7.39
CA PHE A 814 10.65 17.94 -6.62
C PHE A 814 10.71 18.32 -5.14
N ARG A 815 11.10 19.55 -4.81
CA ARG A 815 11.24 20.01 -3.41
C ARG A 815 9.92 20.04 -2.66
N ARG A 816 8.84 20.47 -3.32
CA ARG A 816 7.49 20.44 -2.78
C ARG A 816 7.09 19.01 -2.45
N ALA A 817 7.40 18.05 -3.33
CA ALA A 817 7.14 16.64 -3.06
C ALA A 817 7.95 16.12 -1.86
N VAL A 818 9.22 16.48 -1.75
CA VAL A 818 10.09 16.14 -0.61
C VAL A 818 9.54 16.70 0.70
N LEU A 819 9.31 18.02 0.77
CA LEU A 819 8.79 18.69 1.97
C LEU A 819 7.41 18.17 2.37
N THR A 820 6.55 17.87 1.39
CA THR A 820 5.23 17.28 1.66
C THR A 820 5.37 15.90 2.30
N LEU A 821 6.24 15.03 1.77
CA LEU A 821 6.45 13.70 2.32
C LEU A 821 7.15 13.71 3.69
N GLU A 822 8.13 14.59 3.89
CA GLU A 822 8.76 14.83 5.19
C GLU A 822 7.72 15.28 6.23
N GLY A 823 6.86 16.22 5.85
CA GLY A 823 5.79 16.73 6.71
C GLY A 823 4.81 15.64 7.17
N VAL A 824 4.52 14.66 6.32
CA VAL A 824 3.62 13.54 6.66
C VAL A 824 4.30 12.51 7.58
N LYS A 825 5.62 12.27 7.43
CA LYS A 825 6.42 11.30 8.22
C LYS A 825 6.72 11.75 9.66
N ALA A 826 5.82 12.50 10.28
CA ALA A 826 6.04 13.14 11.57
C ALA A 826 5.84 12.19 12.77
N ASP A 827 6.76 12.27 13.74
CA ASP A 827 6.63 11.68 15.08
C ASP A 827 5.40 12.23 15.84
N ALA A 828 4.80 11.44 16.71
CA ALA A 828 3.67 11.85 17.54
C ALA A 828 4.01 13.00 18.51
N VAL A 829 5.30 13.24 18.81
CA VAL A 829 5.74 14.41 19.59
C VAL A 829 5.29 15.74 18.95
N PHE A 830 5.21 15.81 17.63
CA PHE A 830 4.78 17.03 16.91
C PHE A 830 3.30 17.37 17.10
N ALA A 831 2.49 16.43 17.60
CA ALA A 831 1.10 16.71 17.96
C ALA A 831 0.99 17.60 19.22
N TYR A 832 2.10 17.77 19.96
CA TYR A 832 2.19 18.62 21.14
C TYR A 832 2.95 19.89 20.77
N GLN A 833 2.28 21.03 20.77
CA GLN A 833 2.93 22.31 20.45
C GLN A 833 3.78 22.77 21.65
N PRO A 834 4.92 23.47 21.45
CA PRO A 834 5.68 24.07 22.54
C PRO A 834 4.80 25.00 23.39
N PRO A 835 4.88 24.95 24.73
CA PRO A 835 5.80 24.15 25.55
C PRO A 835 5.27 22.77 25.99
N PHE A 836 4.09 22.36 25.53
CA PHE A 836 3.42 21.12 25.98
C PHE A 836 4.14 19.84 25.53
N ASN A 837 4.96 19.92 24.48
CA ASN A 837 5.81 18.82 24.03
C ASN A 837 6.78 18.32 25.12
N ILE A 838 7.29 19.22 25.97
CA ILE A 838 8.14 18.86 27.11
C ILE A 838 7.38 17.90 28.03
N LEU A 839 6.17 18.28 28.43
CA LEU A 839 5.33 17.47 29.31
C LEU A 839 4.98 16.13 28.67
N ALA A 840 4.71 16.12 27.35
CA ALA A 840 4.41 14.90 26.61
C ALA A 840 5.57 13.89 26.65
N VAL A 841 6.80 14.34 26.41
CA VAL A 841 8.00 13.49 26.47
C VAL A 841 8.19 12.90 27.88
N PHE A 842 8.10 13.72 28.92
CA PHE A 842 8.27 13.25 30.30
C PHE A 842 7.14 12.33 30.79
N LEU A 843 5.91 12.49 30.28
CA LEU A 843 4.76 11.68 30.68
C LEU A 843 4.67 10.37 29.88
N PHE A 844 4.79 10.42 28.56
CA PHE A 844 4.49 9.28 27.68
C PHE A 844 5.62 8.26 27.57
N ILE A 845 6.88 8.68 27.63
CA ILE A 845 8.02 7.74 27.59
C ILE A 845 7.96 6.71 28.73
N PRO A 846 7.83 7.09 30.02
CA PRO A 846 7.72 6.11 31.09
C PRO A 846 6.41 5.31 31.03
N LEU A 847 5.31 5.94 30.60
CA LEU A 847 3.99 5.30 30.51
C LEU A 847 3.95 4.13 29.52
N LYS A 848 4.77 4.18 28.45
CA LYS A 848 4.91 3.10 27.46
C LYS A 848 5.30 1.76 28.10
N PHE A 849 6.10 1.77 29.16
CA PHE A 849 6.55 0.56 29.84
C PHE A 849 5.52 0.00 30.83
N VAL A 850 4.51 0.80 31.19
CA VAL A 850 3.50 0.45 32.20
C VAL A 850 2.18 0.02 31.56
N VAL A 851 1.83 0.55 30.39
CA VAL A 851 0.49 0.43 29.79
C VAL A 851 0.51 -0.35 28.48
N SER A 852 -0.51 -1.18 28.25
CA SER A 852 -0.67 -1.91 26.97
C SER A 852 -0.78 -0.95 25.76
N PRO A 853 -0.35 -1.34 24.55
CA PRO A 853 -0.37 -0.48 23.36
C PRO A 853 -1.75 0.12 23.03
N ARG A 854 -2.84 -0.60 23.34
CA ARG A 854 -4.22 -0.12 23.11
C ARG A 854 -4.58 1.05 24.02
N TRP A 855 -4.22 0.95 25.30
CA TRP A 855 -4.50 1.98 26.29
C TRP A 855 -3.55 3.17 26.13
N PHE A 856 -2.30 2.91 25.76
CA PHE A 856 -1.34 3.95 25.39
C PHE A 856 -1.90 4.83 24.26
N HIS A 857 -2.35 4.23 23.16
CA HIS A 857 -3.02 4.93 22.06
C HIS A 857 -4.22 5.76 22.54
N LYS A 858 -5.09 5.19 23.38
CA LYS A 858 -6.28 5.88 23.88
C LYS A 858 -5.94 7.10 24.75
N ILE A 859 -4.95 6.98 25.64
CA ILE A 859 -4.49 8.07 26.51
C ILE A 859 -3.84 9.17 25.66
N HIS A 860 -2.95 8.77 24.73
CA HIS A 860 -2.29 9.66 23.78
C HIS A 860 -3.31 10.48 22.97
N VAL A 861 -4.25 9.82 22.30
CA VAL A 861 -5.29 10.49 21.50
C VAL A 861 -6.17 11.44 22.33
N THR A 862 -6.45 11.08 23.57
CA THR A 862 -7.25 11.91 24.46
C THR A 862 -6.48 13.17 24.87
N ALA A 863 -5.18 13.04 25.20
CA ALA A 863 -4.33 14.15 25.56
C ALA A 863 -4.13 15.15 24.41
N VAL A 864 -3.86 14.67 23.20
CA VAL A 864 -3.71 15.52 22.00
C VAL A 864 -4.99 16.34 21.75
N LYS A 865 -6.17 15.71 21.88
CA LYS A 865 -7.46 16.40 21.69
C LYS A 865 -7.73 17.46 22.75
N ILE A 866 -7.39 17.20 24.02
CA ILE A 866 -7.62 18.13 25.12
C ILE A 866 -6.70 19.35 24.98
N LEU A 867 -5.40 19.12 24.77
CA LEU A 867 -4.40 20.19 24.69
C LEU A 867 -4.60 21.08 23.46
N ASN A 868 -5.01 20.48 22.33
CA ASN A 868 -5.22 21.21 21.08
C ASN A 868 -6.69 21.50 20.79
N LEU A 869 -7.60 21.39 21.76
CA LEU A 869 -9.04 21.61 21.57
C LEU A 869 -9.36 22.93 20.82
N PRO A 870 -8.87 24.11 21.27
CA PRO A 870 -9.19 25.37 20.59
C PRO A 870 -8.62 25.41 19.17
N LEU A 871 -7.41 24.89 18.98
CA LEU A 871 -6.73 24.87 17.69
C LEU A 871 -7.46 23.96 16.69
N LEU A 872 -7.84 22.75 17.13
CA LEU A 872 -8.61 21.79 16.32
C LEU A 872 -9.97 22.34 15.90
N LEU A 873 -10.65 23.09 16.78
CA LEU A 873 -11.92 23.75 16.46
C LEU A 873 -11.74 24.85 15.42
N ILE A 874 -10.70 25.70 15.56
CA ILE A 874 -10.39 26.75 14.58
C ILE A 874 -10.10 26.13 13.21
N ILE A 875 -9.26 25.09 13.16
CA ILE A 875 -8.95 24.37 11.91
C ILE A 875 -10.22 23.75 11.33
N ALA A 876 -11.08 23.13 12.15
CA ALA A 876 -12.33 22.53 11.68
C ALA A 876 -13.32 23.53 11.09
N VAL A 877 -13.43 24.72 11.69
CA VAL A 877 -14.27 25.80 11.16
C VAL A 877 -13.67 26.37 9.86
N ALA A 878 -12.35 26.60 9.83
CA ALA A 878 -11.65 27.09 8.64
C ALA A 878 -11.77 26.12 7.47
N GLU A 879 -11.61 24.81 7.70
CA GLU A 879 -11.76 23.78 6.68
C GLU A 879 -13.17 23.77 6.08
N ARG A 880 -14.21 23.80 6.92
CA ARG A 880 -15.60 23.71 6.48
C ARG A 880 -16.13 24.98 5.81
N ARG A 881 -15.52 26.14 6.07
CA ARG A 881 -16.00 27.44 5.57
C ARG A 881 -15.14 28.06 4.47
N LEU A 882 -13.82 27.88 4.51
CA LEU A 882 -12.88 28.60 3.64
C LEU A 882 -12.19 27.68 2.61
N LEU A 883 -11.92 26.42 2.96
CA LEU A 883 -10.96 25.59 2.23
C LEU A 883 -11.60 24.58 1.25
N TRP A 884 -12.93 24.43 1.27
CA TRP A 884 -13.69 23.60 0.31
C TRP A 884 -14.96 24.31 -0.20
N PRO A 885 -14.84 25.28 -1.13
CA PRO A 885 -15.99 25.79 -1.87
C PRO A 885 -16.57 24.69 -2.77
N SER A 886 -17.89 24.68 -2.95
CA SER A 886 -18.56 23.82 -3.94
C SER A 886 -18.10 24.23 -5.35
N ARG A 887 -17.29 23.36 -5.97
CA ARG A 887 -17.07 23.16 -7.42
C ARG A 887 -17.40 24.35 -8.34
N GLU A 888 -16.37 25.08 -8.76
CA GLU A 888 -16.31 25.71 -10.09
C GLU A 888 -14.85 25.69 -10.57
N ILE A 889 -14.68 25.26 -11.82
CA ILE A 889 -13.40 25.04 -12.51
C ILE A 889 -13.02 26.39 -13.12
N GLU A 890 -11.86 26.93 -12.74
CA GLU A 890 -11.19 28.00 -13.49
C GLU A 890 -9.83 27.49 -14.00
N ASP A 891 -9.51 27.96 -15.21
CA ASP A 891 -8.43 27.53 -16.09
C ASP A 891 -7.03 27.45 -15.44
N PRO A 892 -6.19 26.47 -15.82
CA PRO A 892 -4.82 26.35 -15.36
C PRO A 892 -3.91 27.30 -16.15
N THR A 893 -3.96 28.60 -15.84
CA THR A 893 -2.93 29.55 -16.29
C THR A 893 -2.41 30.34 -15.09
N GLU A 894 -1.08 30.42 -14.99
CA GLU A 894 -0.29 31.02 -13.91
C GLU A 894 -0.09 30.19 -12.62
N ILE A 895 0.66 29.09 -12.76
CA ILE A 895 1.50 28.61 -11.64
C ILE A 895 2.85 29.34 -11.70
N LYS A 896 2.94 30.44 -10.95
CA LYS A 896 4.22 31.10 -10.65
C LYS A 896 5.16 30.08 -9.99
N SER A 897 6.33 29.94 -10.60
CA SER A 897 7.23 28.81 -10.41
C SER A 897 8.60 29.29 -9.90
N PRO A 898 9.11 28.86 -8.72
CA PRO A 898 10.51 29.06 -8.34
C PRO A 898 11.52 28.13 -9.08
N PRO A 899 12.79 28.52 -9.25
CA PRO A 899 13.81 27.50 -9.64
C PRO A 899 15.23 27.44 -8.93
N PRO A 900 16.16 26.49 -9.27
CA PRO A 900 16.73 25.24 -8.69
C PRO A 900 18.13 25.32 -8.00
N THR A 901 18.93 24.26 -7.72
CA THR A 901 19.98 23.57 -8.57
C THR A 901 20.43 22.15 -8.16
N LYS A 902 21.08 21.50 -9.15
CA LYS A 902 22.05 20.38 -9.19
C LYS A 902 23.48 20.83 -8.77
N SER A 903 24.50 20.05 -8.37
CA SER A 903 24.83 18.62 -8.30
C SER A 903 26.19 18.46 -7.53
N GLN A 904 26.53 17.23 -7.13
CA GLN A 904 27.88 16.70 -6.79
C GLN A 904 28.29 16.42 -5.32
N PHE A 905 27.34 16.18 -4.39
CA PHE A 905 27.71 15.68 -3.04
C PHE A 905 27.09 14.32 -2.65
N TRP A 906 26.18 13.79 -3.47
CA TRP A 906 25.44 12.54 -3.22
C TRP A 906 26.22 11.24 -3.46
N LYS A 907 27.57 11.27 -3.40
CA LYS A 907 28.38 10.03 -3.37
C LYS A 907 28.61 9.50 -1.96
N LYS A 908 28.34 10.28 -0.90
CA LYS A 908 28.60 9.85 0.49
C LYS A 908 27.36 9.71 1.38
N TRP A 909 26.16 9.99 0.85
CA TRP A 909 24.87 9.81 1.52
C TRP A 909 24.05 8.71 0.85
N ARG A 910 24.56 7.47 0.94
CA ARG A 910 23.68 6.32 1.06
C ARG A 910 23.05 6.42 2.44
N LEU A 911 21.78 6.86 2.53
CA LEU A 911 20.93 6.49 3.66
C LEU A 911 20.96 4.95 3.71
N THR A 912 21.78 4.40 4.59
CA THR A 912 21.86 2.97 4.82
C THR A 912 20.52 2.56 5.42
N VAL A 913 19.54 2.20 4.58
CA VAL A 913 18.30 1.41 4.88
C VAL A 913 17.50 1.05 3.60
N HIS A 914 18.13 1.03 2.41
CA HIS A 914 17.52 0.42 1.21
C HIS A 914 18.44 -0.63 0.58
N ARG A 915 19.05 -1.48 1.42
CA ARG A 915 19.76 -2.68 0.94
C ARG A 915 18.79 -3.62 0.19
N ASP A 916 17.51 -3.56 0.56
CA ASP A 916 16.43 -4.41 0.04
C ASP A 916 16.11 -4.15 -1.44
N LEU A 917 16.18 -2.90 -1.92
CA LEU A 917 16.01 -2.56 -3.35
C LEU A 917 17.06 -3.26 -4.21
N ARG A 918 18.28 -3.44 -3.67
CA ARG A 918 19.41 -4.09 -4.36
C ARG A 918 19.37 -5.60 -4.22
N ALA A 919 18.88 -6.10 -3.09
CA ALA A 919 18.86 -7.52 -2.77
C ALA A 919 18.11 -8.31 -3.85
N VAL A 920 17.05 -7.75 -4.44
CA VAL A 920 16.31 -8.36 -5.56
C VAL A 920 17.19 -8.63 -6.79
N PHE A 921 18.20 -7.80 -7.04
CA PHE A 921 19.11 -7.98 -8.18
C PHE A 921 20.36 -8.81 -7.84
N GLN A 922 20.56 -9.20 -6.58
CA GLN A 922 21.73 -9.98 -6.14
C GLN A 922 21.54 -11.48 -6.32
N VAL A 923 20.29 -11.95 -6.29
CA VAL A 923 19.94 -13.35 -6.54
C VAL A 923 19.44 -13.46 -7.98
N PRO A 924 20.02 -14.33 -8.82
CA PRO A 924 19.51 -14.55 -10.17
C PRO A 924 18.09 -15.16 -10.09
N PRO A 925 17.16 -14.73 -10.97
CA PRO A 925 15.81 -15.31 -10.97
C PRO A 925 15.87 -16.78 -11.38
N PRO A 926 15.03 -17.66 -10.76
CA PRO A 926 15.00 -19.07 -11.08
C PRO A 926 14.39 -19.33 -12.47
N ASP A 927 14.66 -20.51 -13.04
CA ASP A 927 14.25 -20.87 -14.41
C ASP A 927 12.73 -20.74 -14.63
N THR A 928 11.91 -20.96 -13.60
CA THR A 928 10.46 -20.77 -13.64
C THR A 928 10.04 -19.33 -13.93
N VAL A 929 10.75 -18.35 -13.38
CA VAL A 929 10.51 -16.92 -13.63
C VAL A 929 11.07 -16.52 -14.99
N HIS A 930 12.15 -17.15 -15.44
CA HIS A 930 12.66 -16.98 -16.80
C HIS A 930 11.69 -17.47 -17.86
N ASP A 931 11.05 -18.62 -17.64
CA ASP A 931 10.03 -19.16 -18.54
C ASP A 931 8.79 -18.25 -18.62
N ASP A 932 8.31 -17.75 -17.48
CA ASP A 932 7.20 -16.77 -17.42
C ASP A 932 7.53 -15.46 -18.16
N ILE A 933 8.80 -15.03 -18.10
CA ILE A 933 9.30 -13.85 -18.81
C ILE A 933 9.48 -14.15 -20.31
N ALA A 934 9.85 -15.39 -20.68
CA ALA A 934 10.07 -15.83 -22.06
C ALA A 934 8.77 -16.07 -22.84
N VAL A 935 7.67 -16.48 -22.20
CA VAL A 935 6.35 -16.62 -22.85
C VAL A 935 5.86 -15.28 -23.46
N ASP A 936 6.24 -14.15 -22.87
CA ASP A 936 5.95 -12.80 -23.38
C ASP A 936 6.89 -12.36 -24.54
N ASP A 937 7.96 -13.11 -24.85
CA ASP A 937 8.92 -12.77 -25.92
C ASP A 937 8.33 -12.91 -27.32
N ASP A 938 7.51 -13.93 -27.56
CA ASP A 938 6.87 -14.11 -28.86
C ASP A 938 6.02 -12.88 -29.23
N LEU A 939 5.37 -12.26 -28.25
CA LEU A 939 4.59 -11.04 -28.45
C LEU A 939 5.49 -9.81 -28.70
N THR A 940 6.61 -9.71 -27.98
CA THR A 940 7.55 -8.57 -28.05
C THR A 940 8.37 -8.57 -29.35
N HIS A 941 8.86 -9.74 -29.76
CA HIS A 941 9.54 -9.93 -31.05
C HIS A 941 8.61 -9.69 -32.24
N HIS A 942 7.33 -10.10 -32.16
CA HIS A 942 6.36 -9.85 -33.22
C HIS A 942 5.93 -8.38 -33.33
N LEU A 943 5.80 -7.64 -32.22
CA LEU A 943 5.38 -6.23 -32.24
C LEU A 943 6.47 -5.28 -32.77
N ILE A 944 7.70 -5.45 -32.30
CA ILE A 944 8.84 -4.61 -32.72
C ILE A 944 9.15 -4.87 -34.21
N ARG A 945 9.24 -6.13 -34.64
CA ARG A 945 9.55 -6.49 -36.04
C ARG A 945 8.46 -6.06 -37.03
N ARG A 946 7.17 -6.13 -36.64
CA ARG A 946 6.04 -5.77 -37.50
C ARG A 946 5.93 -4.26 -37.74
N GLN A 947 6.37 -3.41 -36.80
CA GLN A 947 6.44 -1.97 -37.02
C GLN A 947 7.67 -1.54 -37.82
N PHE A 948 8.82 -2.23 -37.65
CA PHE A 948 9.98 -2.03 -38.51
C PHE A 948 9.72 -2.41 -39.99
N THR A 949 8.93 -3.46 -40.24
CA THR A 949 8.58 -3.88 -41.61
C THR A 949 7.47 -3.07 -42.26
N ARG A 950 6.52 -2.52 -41.48
CA ARG A 950 5.40 -1.73 -42.02
C ARG A 950 5.82 -0.33 -42.51
N ASN A 951 6.91 0.21 -41.99
CA ASN A 951 7.47 1.49 -42.48
C ASN A 951 8.58 1.32 -43.55
N ALA A 952 9.07 0.09 -43.77
CA ALA A 952 10.09 -0.20 -44.78
C ALA A 952 9.50 -0.69 -46.12
N THR A 953 8.18 -0.86 -46.22
CA THR A 953 7.51 -1.46 -47.40
C THR A 953 6.61 -0.49 -48.18
N ASN A 954 6.80 0.82 -48.03
CA ASN A 954 6.18 1.81 -48.93
C ASN A 954 7.04 2.19 -50.14
N ASP A 955 8.28 1.69 -50.23
CA ASP A 955 9.11 1.86 -51.41
C ASP A 955 9.64 0.49 -51.85
N ILE A 956 9.39 0.15 -53.12
CA ILE A 956 9.97 -0.94 -53.91
C ILE A 956 9.15 -2.24 -53.98
N GLU A 957 8.29 -2.31 -55.00
CA GLU A 957 8.06 -3.51 -55.83
C GLU A 957 8.88 -3.35 -57.14
N PRO A 958 9.18 -4.38 -57.97
CA PRO A 958 8.85 -5.82 -57.88
C PRO A 958 9.96 -6.81 -58.39
N ARG A 959 9.59 -8.12 -58.42
CA ARG A 959 9.94 -9.24 -59.36
C ARG A 959 10.89 -10.40 -58.94
N ASN A 960 10.26 -11.58 -58.88
CA ASN A 960 10.65 -12.94 -59.32
C ASN A 960 12.01 -13.58 -58.95
N LEU A 961 12.01 -14.77 -58.31
CA LEU A 961 12.18 -16.09 -58.97
C LEU A 961 12.11 -17.26 -57.95
N HIS A 962 11.77 -18.45 -58.46
CA HIS A 962 11.68 -19.78 -57.81
C HIS A 962 12.91 -20.20 -56.98
N ASN A 963 12.71 -20.93 -55.87
CA ASN A 963 13.01 -22.37 -55.82
C ASN A 963 12.54 -23.10 -54.53
N THR A 964 12.38 -24.41 -54.70
CA THR A 964 11.77 -25.46 -53.87
C THR A 964 12.59 -25.97 -52.69
N SER A 965 11.93 -26.37 -51.58
CA SER A 965 12.21 -27.63 -50.83
C SER A 965 11.18 -27.89 -49.70
N ARG A 966 11.00 -29.17 -49.38
CA ARG A 966 9.87 -29.86 -48.71
C ARG A 966 9.71 -29.62 -47.18
N PRO A 967 8.54 -29.95 -46.59
CA PRO A 967 8.20 -29.69 -45.18
C PRO A 967 8.63 -30.84 -44.24
N ASP A 968 9.00 -30.48 -43.01
CA ASP A 968 9.29 -31.39 -41.89
C ASP A 968 8.01 -31.63 -41.05
N PRO A 969 7.60 -32.88 -40.73
CA PRO A 969 6.37 -33.16 -40.01
C PRO A 969 6.63 -33.21 -38.50
N GLY A 970 6.43 -32.10 -37.79
CA GLY A 970 6.70 -32.10 -36.33
C GLY A 970 6.07 -31.02 -35.46
N ALA A 971 5.34 -30.04 -36.00
CA ALA A 971 4.74 -28.99 -35.18
C ALA A 971 3.20 -29.10 -35.14
N ARG A 972 2.69 -29.53 -33.98
CA ARG A 972 1.26 -29.44 -33.64
C ARG A 972 0.83 -27.97 -33.69
N ARG A 973 -0.16 -27.68 -34.53
CA ARG A 973 -0.87 -26.40 -34.54
C ARG A 973 -1.60 -26.24 -33.19
N PRO A 974 -1.43 -25.13 -32.44
CA PRO A 974 -2.36 -24.81 -31.37
C PRO A 974 -3.69 -24.40 -31.99
N SER A 975 -4.72 -25.13 -31.56
CA SER A 975 -6.14 -24.96 -31.87
C SER A 975 -6.60 -23.54 -31.58
N ARG A 976 -7.16 -22.89 -32.59
CA ARG A 976 -7.92 -21.65 -32.48
C ARG A 976 -9.39 -22.02 -32.20
N ARG A 977 -9.81 -21.91 -30.93
CA ARG A 977 -11.19 -21.89 -30.34
C ARG A 977 -10.96 -22.18 -28.83
N ASP A 978 -11.27 -21.34 -27.85
CA ASP A 978 -12.37 -20.39 -27.67
C ASP A 978 -11.92 -19.16 -26.85
N SER A 979 -12.17 -17.96 -27.38
CA SER A 979 -12.14 -16.70 -26.61
C SER A 979 -13.07 -15.70 -27.30
N MET A 980 -14.34 -16.08 -27.45
CA MET A 980 -15.41 -15.14 -27.79
C MET A 980 -16.13 -14.79 -26.48
N PHE A 981 -15.95 -13.56 -26.01
CA PHE A 981 -16.84 -12.94 -25.03
C PHE A 981 -18.19 -12.64 -25.72
N PRO A 982 -19.34 -13.09 -25.18
CA PRO A 982 -20.63 -12.56 -25.58
C PRO A 982 -20.89 -11.25 -24.81
N GLY A 983 -21.28 -10.17 -25.50
CA GLY A 983 -21.84 -8.99 -24.81
C GLY A 983 -21.59 -7.59 -25.38
N ILE A 984 -20.94 -7.41 -26.54
CA ILE A 984 -20.79 -6.08 -27.15
C ILE A 984 -21.18 -6.15 -28.63
N PRO A 985 -22.17 -5.37 -29.11
CA PRO A 985 -22.56 -5.39 -30.53
C PRO A 985 -21.41 -4.87 -31.42
N PRO A 986 -21.08 -5.57 -32.53
CA PRO A 986 -19.98 -5.21 -33.41
C PRO A 986 -20.43 -4.12 -34.40
N GLN A 987 -20.67 -2.91 -33.91
CA GLN A 987 -20.95 -1.76 -34.77
C GLN A 987 -20.35 -0.42 -34.28
N LYS A 988 -19.51 -0.45 -33.24
CA LYS A 988 -18.67 0.71 -32.82
C LYS A 988 -17.16 0.42 -32.82
N LEU A 989 -16.72 -0.62 -33.53
CA LEU A 989 -15.31 -1.03 -33.64
C LEU A 989 -14.74 -0.93 -35.06
N ARG A 990 -15.40 -0.18 -35.95
CA ARG A 990 -14.93 0.06 -37.31
C ARG A 990 -15.41 1.42 -37.80
N GLY A 991 -14.68 2.47 -37.42
CA GLY A 991 -15.04 3.83 -37.78
C GLY A 991 -14.12 4.87 -37.18
N SER A 992 -12.82 4.75 -37.42
CA SER A 992 -11.86 5.87 -37.40
C SER A 992 -10.49 5.34 -37.80
N PHE A 993 -9.77 6.09 -38.64
CA PHE A 993 -8.43 5.81 -39.18
C PHE A 993 -8.41 4.95 -40.45
N SER A 994 -8.97 5.50 -41.52
CA SER A 994 -8.36 5.34 -42.85
C SER A 994 -7.32 6.46 -43.04
N GLU A 995 -6.22 6.16 -43.73
CA GLU A 995 -5.06 7.05 -43.91
C GLU A 995 -5.36 8.38 -44.64
N ASN A 996 -6.57 8.56 -45.20
CA ASN A 996 -6.96 9.78 -45.89
C ASN A 996 -7.40 10.92 -44.95
N ASP A 997 -7.90 10.64 -43.73
CA ASP A 997 -8.39 11.70 -42.82
C ASP A 997 -7.26 12.52 -42.16
N MET A 998 -6.00 12.05 -42.22
CA MET A 998 -4.84 12.73 -41.63
C MET A 998 -4.32 13.89 -42.49
N PHE A 999 -4.62 13.91 -43.79
CA PHE A 999 -4.22 14.99 -44.71
C PHE A 999 -5.23 16.15 -44.74
N GLU A 1000 -6.52 15.89 -44.55
CA GLU A 1000 -7.52 16.96 -44.38
C GLU A 1000 -7.40 17.65 -43.02
N GLY A 1001 -7.15 16.91 -41.93
CA GLY A 1001 -7.00 17.52 -40.60
C GLY A 1001 -5.76 18.41 -40.42
N THR A 1002 -4.72 18.22 -41.24
CA THR A 1002 -3.50 19.05 -41.20
C THR A 1002 -3.65 20.32 -42.03
N THR A 1003 -4.36 20.26 -43.15
CA THR A 1003 -4.70 21.45 -43.97
C THR A 1003 -5.70 22.36 -43.25
N ASP A 1004 -6.70 21.81 -42.57
CA ASP A 1004 -7.63 22.59 -41.74
C ASP A 1004 -6.96 23.19 -40.50
N ARG A 1005 -5.97 22.51 -39.91
CA ARG A 1005 -5.17 23.09 -38.82
C ARG A 1005 -4.29 24.23 -39.30
N LEU A 1006 -3.66 24.10 -40.47
CA LEU A 1006 -2.89 25.19 -41.08
C LEU A 1006 -3.76 26.41 -41.39
N ALA A 1007 -4.94 26.20 -41.98
CA ALA A 1007 -5.88 27.27 -42.27
C ALA A 1007 -6.40 27.97 -41.01
N ASN A 1008 -6.66 27.22 -39.94
CA ASN A 1008 -7.07 27.77 -38.64
C ASN A 1008 -5.93 28.52 -37.93
N MET A 1009 -4.69 28.05 -38.07
CA MET A 1009 -3.51 28.71 -37.52
C MET A 1009 -3.22 30.02 -38.26
N GLU A 1010 -3.39 30.05 -39.58
CA GLU A 1010 -3.25 31.26 -40.40
C GLU A 1010 -4.35 32.30 -40.07
N LYS A 1011 -5.57 31.84 -39.80
CA LYS A 1011 -6.68 32.69 -39.31
C LYS A 1011 -6.41 33.26 -37.92
N ALA A 1012 -5.76 32.49 -37.04
CA ALA A 1012 -5.38 32.93 -35.70
C ALA A 1012 -4.24 33.96 -35.75
N ILE A 1013 -3.26 33.78 -36.64
CA ILE A 1013 -2.15 34.73 -36.87
C ILE A 1013 -2.68 36.06 -37.40
N ARG A 1014 -3.60 36.05 -38.40
CA ARG A 1014 -4.23 37.29 -38.89
C ARG A 1014 -5.06 38.01 -37.83
N ARG A 1015 -5.69 37.26 -36.90
CA ARG A 1015 -6.40 37.87 -35.76
C ARG A 1015 -5.44 38.52 -34.77
N MET A 1016 -4.28 37.91 -34.51
CA MET A 1016 -3.24 38.51 -33.68
C MET A 1016 -2.63 39.76 -34.32
N GLU A 1017 -2.38 39.78 -35.63
CA GLU A 1017 -1.91 40.98 -36.35
C GLU A 1017 -2.95 42.11 -36.33
N ALA A 1018 -4.24 41.78 -36.47
CA ALA A 1018 -5.33 42.76 -36.36
C ALA A 1018 -5.51 43.28 -34.91
N MET A 1019 -5.10 42.51 -33.90
CA MET A 1019 -5.13 42.93 -32.50
C MET A 1019 -3.91 43.79 -32.15
N LEU A 1020 -2.72 43.43 -32.67
CA LEU A 1020 -1.48 44.16 -32.48
C LEU A 1020 -1.49 45.52 -33.19
N SER A 1021 -2.10 45.61 -34.38
CA SER A 1021 -2.29 46.90 -35.08
C SER A 1021 -3.25 47.86 -34.36
N ARG A 1022 -4.08 47.37 -33.43
CA ARG A 1022 -4.95 48.20 -32.58
C ARG A 1022 -4.30 48.64 -31.27
N LEU A 1023 -3.15 48.06 -30.90
CA LEU A 1023 -2.47 48.28 -29.62
C LEU A 1023 -1.26 49.23 -29.71
N VAL A 1024 -0.95 49.77 -30.90
CA VAL A 1024 0.08 50.78 -31.11
C VAL A 1024 -0.57 52.15 -31.31
N PRO A 1025 -0.44 53.12 -30.38
CA PRO A 1025 -0.81 54.50 -30.63
C PRO A 1025 0.25 55.17 -31.51
N SER A 1026 -0.20 55.97 -32.48
CA SER A 1026 0.61 56.93 -33.22
C SER A 1026 1.27 57.92 -32.25
N VAL A 1027 2.60 57.86 -32.13
CA VAL A 1027 3.41 58.88 -31.45
C VAL A 1027 4.01 59.79 -32.52
N GLU A 1028 3.19 60.70 -33.02
CA GLU A 1028 3.60 62.00 -33.52
C GLU A 1028 2.78 63.00 -32.70
N ASP A 1029 3.33 63.40 -31.56
CA ASP A 1029 3.25 64.76 -31.02
C ASP A 1029 3.71 64.81 -29.55
N ALA A 1030 4.51 65.84 -29.27
CA ALA A 1030 4.81 66.44 -27.97
C ALA A 1030 5.73 65.70 -26.98
N ILE A 1031 7.03 66.00 -27.04
CA ILE A 1031 7.81 66.32 -25.85
C ILE A 1031 8.68 67.55 -26.15
N SER A 1032 8.34 68.66 -25.49
CA SER A 1032 9.15 69.87 -25.36
C SER A 1032 10.05 69.78 -24.12
N ASP A 1033 11.29 70.20 -24.31
CA ASP A 1033 12.19 70.93 -23.41
C ASP A 1033 11.93 70.85 -21.89
N ASP A 1034 12.84 70.20 -21.16
CA ASP A 1034 13.70 70.93 -20.22
C ASP A 1034 14.91 70.09 -19.76
N GLU A 1035 16.08 70.69 -20.00
CA GLU A 1035 17.31 70.72 -19.19
C GLU A 1035 17.93 69.40 -18.65
N LEU A 1036 19.06 68.97 -19.24
CA LEU A 1036 20.45 69.24 -18.79
C LEU A 1036 20.90 68.34 -17.62
N GLU A 1037 22.11 67.81 -17.53
CA GLU A 1037 23.26 67.62 -18.40
C GLU A 1037 24.24 66.82 -17.52
N GLN A 1038 24.94 65.82 -18.06
CA GLN A 1038 26.41 65.78 -18.06
C GLN A 1038 26.98 64.42 -18.49
N SER A 1039 27.73 64.49 -19.60
CA SER A 1039 28.93 63.71 -19.95
C SER A 1039 28.75 62.23 -20.31
N GLY A 1040 29.01 61.74 -21.53
CA GLY A 1040 29.65 62.32 -22.72
C GLY A 1040 30.42 61.25 -23.51
N THR A 1041 30.26 61.23 -24.85
CA THR A 1041 31.22 60.83 -25.91
C THR A 1041 31.60 59.33 -26.05
N LEU A 1042 31.68 58.64 -27.20
CA LEU A 1042 31.69 58.85 -28.68
C LEU A 1042 31.21 57.51 -29.33
N ARG A 1043 30.24 57.45 -30.26
CA ARG A 1043 30.23 57.64 -31.74
C ARG A 1043 31.08 56.67 -32.61
N GLY A 1044 30.41 56.03 -33.58
CA GLY A 1044 30.96 55.28 -34.72
C GLY A 1044 30.02 54.14 -35.19
N ASP A 1045 28.92 54.42 -35.90
CA ASP A 1045 28.73 54.43 -37.38
C ASP A 1045 29.01 53.12 -38.14
N ASN A 1046 27.91 52.53 -38.65
CA ASN A 1046 27.65 52.10 -40.04
C ASN A 1046 28.50 50.95 -40.65
N THR A 1047 27.97 49.99 -41.43
CA THR A 1047 26.88 50.02 -42.43
C THR A 1047 26.67 48.61 -43.04
N ALA A 1048 25.57 48.47 -43.80
CA ALA A 1048 25.34 47.56 -44.95
C ALA A 1048 25.03 46.08 -44.64
N GLU A 1049 24.08 45.40 -45.29
CA GLU A 1049 23.36 45.67 -46.54
C GLU A 1049 22.11 44.77 -46.61
N SER A 1050 20.98 45.31 -47.05
CA SER A 1050 19.96 44.53 -47.75
C SER A 1050 19.91 45.02 -49.19
N SER A 1051 20.29 44.16 -50.14
CA SER A 1051 19.94 44.32 -51.54
C SER A 1051 18.79 43.37 -51.85
N PHE A 1052 17.61 43.93 -52.12
CA PHE A 1052 16.54 43.19 -52.79
C PHE A 1052 15.80 44.10 -53.78
N ARG A 1053 15.54 43.48 -54.93
CA ARG A 1053 14.56 43.79 -55.97
C ARG A 1053 14.93 44.80 -57.05
N GLY A 1054 15.28 44.18 -58.17
CA GLY A 1054 15.17 44.73 -59.50
C GLY A 1054 13.74 45.10 -59.89
N LEU A 1055 13.77 45.92 -60.92
CA LEU A 1055 12.72 46.58 -61.65
C LEU A 1055 11.89 45.61 -62.49
N ALA A 1056 10.64 46.00 -62.73
CA ALA A 1056 9.95 45.69 -63.97
C ALA A 1056 9.34 46.99 -64.54
N ASP A 1057 9.54 47.11 -65.84
CA ASP A 1057 8.87 47.94 -66.84
C ASP A 1057 9.10 49.45 -66.88
N ARG A 1058 9.85 49.87 -67.93
CA ARG A 1058 9.33 50.75 -68.98
C ARG A 1058 10.20 50.72 -70.23
N ASP A 1059 9.54 50.39 -71.32
CA ASP A 1059 9.64 50.87 -72.71
C ASP A 1059 10.93 51.54 -73.22
N SER A 1060 11.19 51.21 -74.49
CA SER A 1060 12.15 51.75 -75.49
C SER A 1060 13.58 51.20 -75.54
#